data_AF-A0A379C4R9-F1
#
_entry.id   AF-A0A379C4R9-F1
#
_cell.length_a   1.000
_cell.length_b   1.000
_cell.length_c   1.000
_cell.angle_alpha   90.00
_cell.angle_beta   90.00
_cell.angle_gamma   90.00
#
_symmetry.space_group_name_H-M   'P 1'
#
loop_
_entity.id
_entity.type
_entity.pdbx_description
1 polymer ?
#
loop_
_entity_poly.entity_id
_entity_poly.type
_entity_poly.pdbx_seq_one_letter_code
_entity_poly.pdbx_strand_id
1 'polypeptide(L)'
;MIEKEEIINYLKKIEKKFSANDYNGKDSREFEIIEGKVPIMLSAPHSVNHFRNGKIKYCDLFTGSICLYLQKVTGCHLIYALNQSSSDANFDSEENSSYKRALKKYIKENNIKILFDIHGCDKEKECAVEIGTTDDKDSSLNDYKFIKDLVIYTVEDFFYNHEKNKVFVNQVFKASNINTLTNYIHRECNISTMQLEINNLLRNLYDKNNEDNVFNLIVSLEYIIGTLAKVDWNAKSHKVLKLNRARIHKPQDIAGLDYKELFKEENPENLNKIIPTYNYGISTYKGQIELVHIYDSKEINSPNNNEKNSKNIYLTNRFIELLSYNGVLQKNFSDWKQRIIGMPIVVHLYKKYDLPIGVPKIDKIANISFSQALYDKFLAYSSTYDFYVYNKYVGLKMLIDYNKANYGDKGRISREGVALERIMIPRYYKLLLACINYPFEYLRKEEYQLMLAQLDDEVKDLCLKYYKKIPGDNYYIVNNNSSLSDEQISKISQSQENIVNNKIELLVLPKKIQTEEIKLSVLESIKNKFYSFYVGYSFVFLRCSWAAETDDNYGIVRVSSNIMMILGTEDNDKIDISYNEKTITARILTDDNCLDYIIEMPATIRKKLDMNGIGCIVKVKRNMEYNFKRHSISQGITFLGTVITVAELNCSLFIKFLLIILIFPLILWWIFNEERIKVK
;
A
#
# COMPACT_ATOMS: atom_id res chain seq x y z
N MET A 1 23.01 10.01 -5.49
CA MET A 1 23.28 10.21 -4.07
C MET A 1 23.34 11.71 -3.87
N ILE A 2 22.57 12.28 -2.95
CA ILE A 2 22.85 13.66 -2.51
C ILE A 2 24.03 13.52 -1.56
N GLU A 3 25.14 14.20 -1.85
CA GLU A 3 26.31 14.12 -0.99
C GLU A 3 26.02 14.87 0.31
N LYS A 4 26.44 14.32 1.47
CA LYS A 4 26.31 14.95 2.80
C LYS A 4 26.66 16.44 2.76
N GLU A 5 27.75 16.77 2.05
CA GLU A 5 28.25 18.12 1.88
C GLU A 5 27.21 19.06 1.25
N GLU A 6 26.41 18.59 0.28
CA GLU A 6 25.35 19.37 -0.35
C GLU A 6 24.26 19.75 0.68
N ILE A 7 23.84 18.80 1.52
CA ILE A 7 22.85 19.03 2.58
C ILE A 7 23.38 20.07 3.58
N ILE A 8 24.61 19.88 4.06
CA ILE A 8 25.23 20.75 5.07
C ILE A 8 25.42 22.18 4.53
N ASN A 9 25.93 22.32 3.31
CA ASN A 9 26.11 23.62 2.66
C ASN A 9 24.78 24.33 2.43
N TYR A 10 23.74 23.57 2.06
CA TYR A 10 22.40 24.11 1.88
C TYR A 10 21.77 24.57 3.20
N LEU A 11 21.92 23.81 4.30
CA LEU A 11 21.47 24.22 5.63
C LEU A 11 22.15 25.51 6.09
N LYS A 12 23.50 25.58 5.99
CA LYS A 12 24.26 26.80 6.31
C LYS A 12 23.80 28.00 5.47
N LYS A 13 23.43 27.79 4.20
CA LYS A 13 22.88 28.84 3.33
C LYS A 13 21.51 29.31 3.80
N ILE A 14 20.60 28.39 4.16
CA ILE A 14 19.26 28.75 4.67
C ILE A 14 19.39 29.48 6.01
N GLU A 15 20.28 29.03 6.89
CA GLU A 15 20.46 29.59 8.24
C GLU A 15 20.75 31.09 8.22
N LYS A 16 21.39 31.60 7.16
CA LYS A 16 21.64 33.05 6.98
C LYS A 16 20.38 33.91 7.05
N LYS A 17 19.19 33.37 6.73
CA LYS A 17 17.92 34.10 6.88
C LYS A 17 17.59 34.34 8.35
N PHE A 18 17.85 33.35 9.20
CA PHE A 18 17.55 33.36 10.62
C PHE A 18 18.61 34.10 11.42
N SER A 19 19.89 33.81 11.16
CA SER A 19 21.02 34.42 11.88
C SER A 19 21.25 35.91 11.57
N ALA A 20 20.52 36.45 10.59
CA ALA A 20 20.56 37.86 10.26
C ALA A 20 20.19 38.73 11.47
N ASN A 21 20.89 39.86 11.62
CA ASN A 21 20.66 40.81 12.71
C ASN A 21 20.79 40.14 14.10
N ASP A 22 21.86 39.38 14.31
CA ASP A 22 22.14 38.63 15.55
C ASP A 22 20.99 37.72 15.98
N TYR A 23 20.46 36.97 15.01
CA TYR A 23 19.29 36.10 15.19
C TYR A 23 17.97 36.81 15.48
N ASN A 24 17.89 38.14 15.34
CA ASN A 24 16.60 38.83 15.41
C ASN A 24 15.82 38.74 14.10
N GLY A 25 16.41 38.26 13.00
CA GLY A 25 15.78 38.21 11.68
C GLY A 25 15.76 39.58 10.99
N LYS A 26 15.34 39.59 9.72
CA LYS A 26 15.27 40.80 8.86
C LYS A 26 14.01 40.90 8.00
N ASP A 27 13.11 39.92 8.08
CA ASP A 27 11.87 39.91 7.29
C ASP A 27 10.83 40.83 7.95
N SER A 28 10.01 41.54 7.17
CA SER A 28 8.92 42.35 7.74
C SER A 28 7.82 41.52 8.43
N ARG A 29 7.73 40.23 8.10
CA ARG A 29 6.75 39.30 8.67
C ARG A 29 7.33 38.64 9.92
N GLU A 30 6.50 38.43 10.95
CA GLU A 30 6.90 37.71 12.17
C GLU A 30 7.14 36.22 11.90
N PHE A 31 6.34 35.62 11.02
CA PHE A 31 6.40 34.19 10.67
C PHE A 31 5.92 33.93 9.24
N GLU A 32 6.14 32.71 8.77
CA GLU A 32 5.69 32.24 7.46
C GLU A 32 5.12 30.83 7.57
N ILE A 33 4.06 30.57 6.82
CA ILE A 33 3.45 29.24 6.66
C ILE A 33 3.70 28.79 5.22
N ILE A 34 4.22 27.57 5.07
CA ILE A 34 4.42 26.92 3.77
C ILE A 34 3.46 25.74 3.68
N GLU A 35 2.68 25.72 2.60
CA GLU A 35 1.75 24.64 2.33
C GLU A 35 2.48 23.36 1.90
N GLY A 36 2.01 22.23 2.44
CA GLY A 36 2.49 20.89 2.18
C GLY A 36 1.49 20.04 1.41
N LYS A 37 1.89 18.80 1.12
CA LYS A 37 1.12 17.79 0.38
C LYS A 37 0.85 16.54 1.20
N VAL A 38 1.49 16.40 2.35
CA VAL A 38 1.35 15.24 3.26
C VAL A 38 0.78 15.74 4.59
N PRO A 39 0.00 14.93 5.33
CA PRO A 39 -0.76 15.39 6.50
C PRO A 39 0.10 15.59 7.77
N ILE A 40 1.36 15.97 7.60
CA ILE A 40 2.34 16.22 8.66
C ILE A 40 2.66 17.71 8.61
N MET A 41 2.65 18.37 9.77
CA MET A 41 3.09 19.74 9.92
C MET A 41 4.28 19.83 10.88
N LEU A 42 5.24 20.69 10.56
CA LEU A 42 6.32 21.08 11.46
C LEU A 42 6.08 22.51 11.97
N SER A 43 6.46 22.79 13.21
CA SER A 43 6.63 24.16 13.72
C SER A 43 8.04 24.42 14.20
N ALA A 44 8.58 25.60 13.93
CA ALA A 44 9.86 26.09 14.47
C ALA A 44 9.69 27.52 15.00
N PRO A 45 8.96 27.70 16.12
CA PRO A 45 8.59 29.02 16.63
C PRO A 45 9.79 29.79 17.21
N HIS A 46 10.88 29.10 17.58
CA HIS A 46 12.07 29.69 18.20
C HIS A 46 13.28 29.73 17.25
N SER A 47 13.04 29.76 15.94
CA SER A 47 14.10 29.85 14.92
C SER A 47 14.84 31.21 14.90
N VAL A 48 14.29 32.22 15.55
CA VAL A 48 14.87 33.55 15.81
C VAL A 48 14.71 33.91 17.28
N ASN A 49 15.44 34.91 17.75
CA ASN A 49 15.29 35.45 19.10
C ASN A 49 13.86 35.99 19.28
N HIS A 50 13.34 35.89 20.49
CA HIS A 50 11.98 36.32 20.82
C HIS A 50 11.94 36.89 22.24
N PHE A 51 10.84 37.55 22.60
CA PHE A 51 10.64 38.03 23.95
C PHE A 51 9.75 37.09 24.76
N ARG A 52 10.15 36.82 26.01
CA ARG A 52 9.34 36.14 27.02
C ARG A 52 9.39 36.97 28.30
N ASN A 53 8.23 37.43 28.79
CA ASN A 53 8.13 38.33 29.94
C ASN A 53 9.03 39.57 29.80
N GLY A 54 9.06 40.19 28.61
CA GLY A 54 9.87 41.38 28.34
C GLY A 54 11.38 41.16 28.30
N LYS A 55 11.87 39.91 28.43
CA LYS A 55 13.27 39.55 28.31
C LYS A 55 13.53 38.81 27.01
N ILE A 56 14.67 39.07 26.39
CA ILE A 56 15.11 38.32 25.21
C ILE A 56 15.38 36.86 25.62
N LYS A 57 14.82 35.94 24.85
CA LYS A 57 15.16 34.53 24.81
C LYS A 57 15.86 34.25 23.49
N TYR A 58 17.05 33.64 23.60
CA TYR A 58 17.84 33.29 22.44
C TYR A 58 17.16 32.19 21.63
N CYS A 59 17.36 32.23 20.33
CA CYS A 59 16.86 31.25 19.39
C CYS A 59 17.38 29.83 19.65
N ASP A 60 16.60 28.87 19.17
CA ASP A 60 17.00 27.48 19.02
C ASP A 60 17.74 27.33 17.68
N LEU A 61 19.06 27.53 17.70
CA LEU A 61 19.93 27.51 16.51
C LEU A 61 19.57 26.38 15.52
N PHE A 62 19.53 26.69 14.23
CA PHE A 62 19.25 25.75 13.13
C PHE A 62 17.87 25.08 13.09
N THR A 63 16.98 25.26 14.07
CA THR A 63 15.63 24.65 14.02
C THR A 63 14.84 25.11 12.78
N GLY A 64 14.91 26.39 12.43
CA GLY A 64 14.28 26.96 11.24
C GLY A 64 14.85 26.42 9.93
N SER A 65 16.18 26.33 9.81
CA SER A 65 16.83 25.83 8.57
C SER A 65 16.63 24.33 8.39
N ILE A 66 16.67 23.54 9.46
CA ILE A 66 16.31 22.12 9.47
C ILE A 66 14.87 21.94 9.00
N CYS A 67 13.91 22.66 9.59
CA CYS A 67 12.50 22.52 9.22
C CYS A 67 12.24 22.94 7.77
N LEU A 68 12.88 24.01 7.28
CA LEU A 68 12.78 24.42 5.87
C LEU A 68 13.36 23.37 4.91
N TYR A 69 14.47 22.74 5.28
CA TYR A 69 15.01 21.64 4.49
C TYR A 69 14.04 20.45 4.45
N LEU A 70 13.52 20.03 5.60
CA LEU A 70 12.57 18.93 5.71
C LEU A 70 11.29 19.21 4.92
N GLN A 71 10.74 20.43 5.00
CA GLN A 71 9.61 20.89 4.18
C GLN A 71 9.90 20.69 2.70
N LYS A 72 11.07 21.12 2.22
CA LYS A 72 11.47 20.99 0.82
C LYS A 72 11.56 19.54 0.35
N VAL A 73 12.16 18.65 1.16
CA VAL A 73 12.44 17.27 0.72
C VAL A 73 11.28 16.29 0.96
N THR A 74 10.40 16.58 1.92
CA THR A 74 9.27 15.70 2.27
C THR A 74 7.91 16.24 1.83
N GLY A 75 7.81 17.54 1.56
CA GLY A 75 6.54 18.20 1.25
C GLY A 75 5.59 18.30 2.45
N CYS A 76 6.08 18.20 3.70
CA CYS A 76 5.26 18.50 4.88
C CYS A 76 4.83 19.98 4.91
N HIS A 77 3.81 20.29 5.69
CA HIS A 77 3.45 21.67 6.00
C HIS A 77 4.44 22.23 7.01
N LEU A 78 4.66 23.54 6.99
CA LEU A 78 5.60 24.19 7.91
C LEU A 78 5.07 25.54 8.36
N ILE A 79 5.22 25.83 9.65
CA ILE A 79 5.20 27.20 10.17
C ILE A 79 6.51 27.49 10.91
N TYR A 80 7.06 28.68 10.76
CA TYR A 80 8.30 29.03 11.43
C TYR A 80 8.45 30.55 11.59
N ALA A 81 9.17 30.96 12.63
CA ALA A 81 9.42 32.38 12.90
C ALA A 81 10.48 32.95 11.91
N LEU A 82 10.30 34.20 11.51
CA LEU A 82 11.14 34.90 10.54
C LEU A 82 11.82 36.14 11.11
N ASN A 83 11.19 36.76 12.09
CA ASN A 83 11.65 37.97 12.73
C ASN A 83 11.25 37.94 14.20
N GLN A 84 12.00 38.67 15.03
CA GLN A 84 11.77 38.77 16.45
C GLN A 84 10.36 39.28 16.74
N SER A 85 9.57 38.45 17.43
CA SER A 85 8.26 38.85 17.93
C SER A 85 8.36 39.35 19.37
N SER A 86 7.44 40.25 19.73
CA SER A 86 7.22 40.68 21.11
C SER A 86 6.57 39.61 22.00
N SER A 87 6.15 38.49 21.39
CA SER A 87 5.52 37.34 22.06
C SER A 87 6.30 36.05 21.81
N ASP A 88 6.05 35.07 22.67
CA ASP A 88 6.52 33.71 22.56
C ASP A 88 5.34 32.76 22.34
N ALA A 89 5.30 32.14 21.16
CA ALA A 89 4.26 31.23 20.76
C ALA A 89 4.16 29.95 21.63
N ASN A 90 5.15 29.63 22.46
CA ASN A 90 5.13 28.49 23.37
C ASN A 90 4.94 28.89 24.85
N PHE A 91 4.74 30.19 25.14
CA PHE A 91 4.56 30.71 26.49
C PHE A 91 3.33 31.60 26.65
N ASP A 92 3.09 32.49 25.70
CA ASP A 92 1.99 33.46 25.74
C ASP A 92 0.66 32.86 25.28
N SER A 93 -0.46 33.47 25.70
CA SER A 93 -1.81 33.03 25.29
C SER A 93 -2.08 33.27 23.79
N GLU A 94 -3.14 32.64 23.26
CA GLU A 94 -3.59 32.87 21.87
C GLU A 94 -3.81 34.36 21.55
N GLU A 95 -4.36 35.13 22.49
CA GLU A 95 -4.65 36.56 22.34
C GLU A 95 -3.39 37.39 22.08
N ASN A 96 -2.26 36.98 22.65
CA ASN A 96 -0.98 37.68 22.51
C ASN A 96 -0.07 37.08 21.44
N SER A 97 -0.46 35.97 20.80
CA SER A 97 0.36 35.29 19.79
C SER A 97 -0.33 35.23 18.42
N SER A 98 0.11 36.09 17.50
CA SER A 98 -0.26 36.06 16.08
C SER A 98 0.03 34.69 15.43
N TYR A 99 1.17 34.11 15.80
CA TYR A 99 1.63 32.79 15.37
C TYR A 99 0.62 31.69 15.72
N LYS A 100 0.16 31.62 16.98
CA LYS A 100 -0.84 30.62 17.42
C LYS A 100 -2.15 30.72 16.67
N ARG A 101 -2.65 31.94 16.46
CA ARG A 101 -3.91 32.19 15.74
C ARG A 101 -3.81 31.70 14.30
N ALA A 102 -2.72 32.04 13.62
CA ALA A 102 -2.47 31.61 12.25
C ALA A 102 -2.31 30.08 12.15
N LEU A 103 -1.56 29.47 13.07
CA LEU A 103 -1.38 28.02 13.13
C LEU A 103 -2.70 27.28 13.33
N LYS A 104 -3.51 27.67 14.33
CA LYS A 104 -4.83 27.08 14.60
C LYS A 104 -5.75 27.20 13.40
N LYS A 105 -5.82 28.39 12.78
CA LYS A 105 -6.62 28.61 11.58
C LYS A 105 -6.18 27.68 10.45
N TYR A 106 -4.88 27.65 10.17
CA TYR A 106 -4.31 26.84 9.11
C TYR A 106 -4.56 25.34 9.32
N ILE A 107 -4.37 24.82 10.54
CA ILE A 107 -4.64 23.41 10.86
C ILE A 107 -6.12 23.05 10.72
N LYS A 108 -7.06 23.97 11.01
CA LYS A 108 -8.49 23.68 10.82
C LYS A 108 -8.90 23.66 9.35
N GLU A 109 -8.22 24.44 8.51
CA GLU A 109 -8.49 24.54 7.07
C GLU A 109 -7.79 23.43 6.26
N ASN A 110 -6.79 22.76 6.84
CA ASN A 110 -6.00 21.72 6.19
C ASN A 110 -6.12 20.38 6.93
N ASN A 111 -6.12 19.24 6.24
CA ASN A 111 -6.27 17.91 6.87
C ASN A 111 -4.97 17.43 7.54
N ILE A 112 -4.46 18.19 8.51
CA ILE A 112 -3.25 17.85 9.28
C ILE A 112 -3.58 16.75 10.29
N LYS A 113 -2.79 15.67 10.30
CA LYS A 113 -2.93 14.55 11.24
C LYS A 113 -2.00 14.67 12.44
N ILE A 114 -0.80 15.21 12.21
CA ILE A 114 0.17 15.45 13.29
C ILE A 114 0.94 16.77 13.11
N LEU A 115 1.15 17.48 14.21
CA LEU A 115 2.12 18.58 14.34
C LEU A 115 3.34 18.14 15.15
N PHE A 116 4.54 18.29 14.59
CA PHE A 116 5.79 18.22 15.37
C PHE A 116 6.28 19.63 15.69
N ASP A 117 6.35 19.97 16.98
CA ASP A 117 6.89 21.25 17.46
C ASP A 117 8.38 21.12 17.76
N ILE A 118 9.21 21.68 16.87
CA ILE A 118 10.65 21.48 16.83
C ILE A 118 11.36 22.57 17.62
N HIS A 119 12.12 22.13 18.61
CA HIS A 119 12.86 22.97 19.55
C HIS A 119 14.30 22.50 19.74
N GLY A 120 15.08 23.32 20.43
CA GLY A 120 16.46 23.05 20.76
C GLY A 120 16.72 23.06 22.26
N CYS A 121 17.34 21.99 22.76
CA CYS A 121 17.85 21.97 24.13
C CYS A 121 19.38 22.18 24.19
N ASP A 122 19.88 22.40 25.39
CA ASP A 122 21.29 22.64 25.67
C ASP A 122 22.15 21.38 25.47
N LYS A 123 23.43 21.54 25.12
CA LYS A 123 24.38 20.45 24.89
C LYS A 123 24.59 19.54 26.11
N GLU A 124 24.45 20.09 27.32
CA GLU A 124 24.66 19.35 28.57
C GLU A 124 23.59 18.28 28.81
N LYS A 125 22.45 18.32 28.10
CA LYS A 125 21.43 17.27 28.19
C LYS A 125 21.99 15.92 27.77
N GLU A 126 21.60 14.85 28.48
CA GLU A 126 22.12 13.50 28.24
C GLU A 126 21.48 12.78 27.05
N CYS A 127 20.33 13.28 26.59
CA CYS A 127 19.60 12.72 25.44
C CYS A 127 20.01 13.35 24.11
N ALA A 128 19.77 12.61 23.03
CA ALA A 128 19.79 13.12 21.66
C ALA A 128 18.60 14.06 21.41
N VAL A 129 17.41 13.56 21.77
CA VAL A 129 16.13 14.23 21.63
C VAL A 129 15.31 13.94 22.88
N GLU A 130 14.59 14.94 23.37
CA GLU A 130 13.53 14.73 24.35
C GLU A 130 12.16 14.98 23.72
N ILE A 131 11.24 14.04 23.94
CA ILE A 131 9.86 14.07 23.45
C ILE A 131 8.95 14.64 24.53
N GLY A 132 8.12 15.63 24.17
CA GLY A 132 7.02 16.15 25.00
C GLY A 132 5.65 15.78 24.43
N THR A 133 4.83 15.07 25.21
CA THR A 133 3.48 14.61 24.81
C THR A 133 2.39 15.03 25.78
N THR A 134 2.59 16.15 26.48
CA THR A 134 1.72 16.80 27.47
C THR A 134 1.56 16.08 28.81
N ASP A 135 1.57 14.74 28.80
CA ASP A 135 1.50 13.92 30.01
C ASP A 135 2.13 12.53 29.80
N ASP A 136 2.30 11.78 30.90
CA ASP A 136 2.93 10.45 30.87
C ASP A 136 2.03 9.38 30.21
N LYS A 137 0.80 9.73 29.80
CA LYS A 137 -0.12 8.87 29.03
C LYS A 137 -0.08 9.15 27.53
N ASP A 138 0.75 10.10 27.10
CA ASP A 138 0.86 10.61 25.74
C ASP A 138 -0.47 11.12 25.17
N SER A 139 -1.28 11.81 25.99
CA SER A 139 -2.63 12.25 25.58
C SER A 139 -2.63 13.09 24.31
N SER A 140 -1.58 13.89 24.08
CA SER A 140 -1.47 14.73 22.89
C SER A 140 -1.32 13.96 21.58
N LEU A 141 -1.06 12.65 21.62
CA LEU A 141 -0.94 11.80 20.43
C LEU A 141 -2.24 11.14 20.00
N ASN A 142 -3.34 11.28 20.75
CA ASN A 142 -4.61 10.60 20.49
C ASN A 142 -4.42 9.08 20.30
N ASP A 143 -5.02 8.50 19.26
CA ASP A 143 -4.89 7.09 18.87
C ASP A 143 -3.55 6.76 18.19
N TYR A 144 -2.73 7.78 17.85
CA TYR A 144 -1.49 7.62 17.09
C TYR A 144 -0.24 7.54 17.99
N LYS A 145 -0.35 6.88 19.15
CA LYS A 145 0.75 6.73 20.12
C LYS A 145 1.99 6.03 19.56
N PHE A 146 1.81 5.20 18.51
CA PHE A 146 2.89 4.52 17.80
C PHE A 146 3.97 5.49 17.27
N ILE A 147 3.62 6.76 17.03
CA ILE A 147 4.54 7.77 16.52
C ILE A 147 5.71 8.00 17.49
N LYS A 148 5.46 7.90 18.80
CA LYS A 148 6.50 7.98 19.82
C LYS A 148 7.55 6.88 19.62
N ASP A 149 7.11 5.64 19.44
CA ASP A 149 8.00 4.50 19.21
C ASP A 149 8.79 4.64 17.90
N LEU A 150 8.16 5.20 16.85
CA LEU A 150 8.83 5.50 15.59
C LEU A 150 9.97 6.50 15.78
N VAL A 151 9.73 7.60 16.51
CA VAL A 151 10.76 8.61 16.80
C VAL A 151 11.88 8.00 17.64
N ILE A 152 11.56 7.31 18.74
CA ILE A 152 12.54 6.68 19.64
C ILE A 152 13.44 5.73 18.85
N TYR A 153 12.85 4.74 18.17
CA TYR A 153 13.65 3.72 17.49
C TYR A 153 14.46 4.28 16.32
N THR A 154 13.96 5.30 15.63
CA THR A 154 14.72 5.91 14.52
C THR A 154 15.90 6.69 15.06
N VAL A 155 15.69 7.58 16.04
CA VAL A 155 16.75 8.44 16.57
C VAL A 155 17.82 7.60 17.28
N GLU A 156 17.43 6.63 18.11
CA GLU A 156 18.39 5.75 18.79
C GLU A 156 19.24 4.94 17.82
N ASP A 157 18.68 4.51 16.68
CA ASP A 157 19.47 3.82 15.65
C ASP A 157 20.44 4.78 14.95
N PHE A 158 19.99 5.97 14.56
CA PHE A 158 20.86 6.94 13.88
C PHE A 158 22.01 7.44 14.76
N PHE A 159 21.83 7.44 16.07
CA PHE A 159 22.81 7.92 17.03
C PHE A 159 23.42 6.81 17.89
N TYR A 160 23.30 5.53 17.51
CA TYR A 160 23.68 4.40 18.38
C TYR A 160 25.13 4.48 18.93
N ASN A 161 26.07 5.00 18.14
CA ASN A 161 27.48 5.20 18.49
C ASN A 161 27.82 6.57 19.12
N HIS A 162 26.84 7.47 19.23
CA HIS A 162 27.05 8.80 19.79
C HIS A 162 26.90 8.76 21.33
N GLU A 163 27.59 9.64 22.06
CA GLU A 163 27.44 9.72 23.53
C GLU A 163 26.01 10.12 23.95
N LYS A 164 25.37 10.96 23.14
CA LYS A 164 23.95 11.32 23.21
C LYS A 164 23.17 10.41 22.28
N ASN A 165 22.93 9.15 22.66
CA ASN A 165 22.23 8.17 21.81
C ASN A 165 20.79 7.87 22.24
N LYS A 166 20.35 8.38 23.39
CA LYS A 166 19.02 8.07 23.96
C LYS A 166 17.97 9.09 23.58
N VAL A 167 16.73 8.63 23.48
CA VAL A 167 15.55 9.51 23.45
C VAL A 167 14.89 9.50 24.83
N PHE A 168 14.68 10.68 25.40
CA PHE A 168 13.93 10.83 26.64
C PHE A 168 12.47 11.20 26.33
N VAL A 169 11.57 10.88 27.25
CA VAL A 169 10.14 11.21 27.12
C VAL A 169 9.70 11.87 28.41
N ASN A 170 9.14 13.08 28.31
CA ASN A 170 8.50 13.79 29.40
C ASN A 170 9.35 13.87 30.68
N GLN A 171 10.66 14.08 30.59
CA GLN A 171 11.50 14.20 31.80
C GLN A 171 11.57 15.64 32.28
N VAL A 172 12.07 16.52 31.42
CA VAL A 172 12.21 17.97 31.63
C VAL A 172 11.21 18.74 30.78
N PHE A 173 11.01 18.33 29.52
CA PHE A 173 10.24 19.05 28.52
C PHE A 173 8.94 18.31 28.19
N LYS A 174 8.02 18.24 29.15
CA LYS A 174 6.72 17.55 29.00
C LYS A 174 5.77 18.20 27.99
N ALA A 175 6.01 19.45 27.61
CA ALA A 175 5.07 20.28 26.84
C ALA A 175 3.68 20.43 27.51
N SER A 176 3.57 20.26 28.83
CA SER A 176 2.29 20.19 29.56
C SER A 176 1.62 21.54 29.82
N ASN A 177 2.34 22.66 29.72
CA ASN A 177 1.74 23.99 29.89
C ASN A 177 0.68 24.22 28.81
N ILE A 178 -0.48 24.78 29.20
CA ILE A 178 -1.61 25.03 28.29
C ILE A 178 -1.26 25.94 27.11
N ASN A 179 -0.21 26.75 27.26
CA ASN A 179 0.29 27.65 26.24
C ASN A 179 1.40 27.06 25.38
N THR A 180 1.89 25.85 25.59
CA THR A 180 2.76 25.23 24.57
C THR A 180 1.96 25.01 23.30
N LEU A 181 2.58 25.12 22.12
CA LEU A 181 1.90 24.85 20.86
C LEU A 181 1.37 23.42 20.82
N THR A 182 2.16 22.46 21.33
CA THR A 182 1.76 21.06 21.46
C THR A 182 0.42 20.92 22.22
N ASN A 183 0.32 21.40 23.47
CA ASN A 183 -0.92 21.26 24.25
C ASN A 183 -2.07 22.09 23.67
N TYR A 184 -1.78 23.34 23.31
CA TYR A 184 -2.77 24.27 22.76
C TYR A 184 -3.42 23.74 21.48
N ILE A 185 -2.62 23.33 20.48
CA ILE A 185 -3.15 22.84 19.21
C ILE A 185 -3.88 21.51 19.39
N HIS A 186 -3.37 20.61 20.22
CA HIS A 186 -4.08 19.37 20.54
C HIS A 186 -5.49 19.65 21.08
N ARG A 187 -5.62 20.53 22.09
CA ARG A 187 -6.91 20.88 22.69
C ARG A 187 -7.85 21.60 21.73
N GLU A 188 -7.33 22.55 20.95
CA GLU A 188 -8.15 23.45 20.14
C GLU A 188 -8.51 22.91 18.75
N CYS A 189 -7.71 21.97 18.23
CA CYS A 189 -7.86 21.40 16.88
C CYS A 189 -8.12 19.88 16.90
N ASN A 190 -7.97 19.21 18.04
CA ASN A 190 -8.16 17.76 18.17
C ASN A 190 -7.31 16.93 17.19
N ILE A 191 -6.06 17.34 16.99
CA ILE A 191 -5.07 16.58 16.20
C ILE A 191 -3.96 16.05 17.12
N SER A 192 -3.17 15.10 16.61
CA SER A 192 -2.00 14.63 17.34
C SER A 192 -0.88 15.68 17.30
N THR A 193 -0.16 15.84 18.40
CA THR A 193 0.94 16.81 18.51
C THR A 193 2.07 16.25 19.36
N MET A 194 3.31 16.62 19.02
CA MET A 194 4.50 16.18 19.73
C MET A 194 5.56 17.28 19.73
N GLN A 195 6.12 17.60 20.89
CA GLN A 195 7.30 18.47 20.99
C GLN A 195 8.58 17.64 20.86
N LEU A 196 9.55 18.10 20.09
CA LEU A 196 10.88 17.51 19.97
C LEU A 196 11.95 18.54 20.37
N GLU A 197 12.62 18.28 21.49
CA GLU A 197 13.72 19.08 22.02
C GLU A 197 15.06 18.48 21.63
N ILE A 198 15.71 19.06 20.62
CA ILE A 198 16.90 18.48 19.98
C ILE A 198 18.17 19.04 20.62
N ASN A 199 19.07 18.16 21.04
CA ASN A 199 20.34 18.54 21.65
C ASN A 199 21.19 19.41 20.71
N ASN A 200 21.80 20.48 21.24
CA ASN A 200 22.60 21.43 20.48
C ASN A 200 23.71 20.75 19.64
N LEU A 201 24.40 19.74 20.19
CA LEU A 201 25.48 19.01 19.50
C LEU A 201 25.00 18.29 18.23
N LEU A 202 23.70 18.03 18.12
CA LEU A 202 23.11 17.28 17.01
C LEU A 202 22.52 18.15 15.91
N ARG A 203 22.40 19.47 16.14
CA ARG A 203 21.77 20.42 15.21
C ARG A 203 22.63 21.62 14.84
N ASN A 204 23.67 21.93 15.62
CA ASN A 204 24.44 23.16 15.48
C ASN A 204 25.62 23.00 14.51
N LEU A 205 25.54 23.62 13.33
CA LEU A 205 26.59 23.60 12.29
C LEU A 205 27.66 24.69 12.41
N TYR A 206 27.63 25.51 13.46
CA TYR A 206 28.75 26.43 13.72
C TYR A 206 29.99 25.69 14.21
N ASP A 207 29.81 24.55 14.87
CA ASP A 207 30.89 23.60 15.11
C ASP A 207 30.96 22.62 13.95
N LYS A 208 32.08 22.61 13.24
CA LYS A 208 32.32 21.70 12.11
C LYS A 208 32.33 20.23 12.54
N ASN A 209 32.64 19.94 13.80
CA ASN A 209 32.63 18.56 14.31
C ASN A 209 31.22 17.97 14.36
N ASN A 210 30.18 18.81 14.31
CA ASN A 210 28.79 18.36 14.35
C ASN A 210 28.22 17.99 12.97
N GLU A 211 28.97 18.12 11.87
CA GLU A 211 28.41 17.89 10.53
C GLU A 211 27.84 16.48 10.33
N ASP A 212 28.48 15.45 10.89
CA ASP A 212 27.92 14.08 10.87
C ASP A 212 26.66 13.96 11.72
N ASN A 213 26.64 14.60 12.89
CA ASN A 213 25.49 14.59 13.78
C ASN A 213 24.27 15.26 13.12
N VAL A 214 24.46 16.43 12.50
CA VAL A 214 23.39 17.14 11.80
C VAL A 214 22.92 16.36 10.57
N PHE A 215 23.83 15.73 9.83
CA PHE A 215 23.44 14.85 8.73
C PHE A 215 22.57 13.69 9.22
N ASN A 216 22.98 12.99 10.29
CA ASN A 216 22.18 11.91 10.89
C ASN A 216 20.83 12.39 11.42
N LEU A 217 20.78 13.57 12.04
CA LEU A 217 19.53 14.20 12.48
C LEU A 217 18.59 14.45 11.30
N ILE A 218 19.08 15.07 10.23
CA ILE A 218 18.28 15.35 9.04
C ILE A 218 17.73 14.07 8.42
N VAL A 219 18.58 13.06 8.24
CA VAL A 219 18.18 11.81 7.60
C VAL A 219 17.20 11.02 8.48
N SER A 220 17.37 11.06 9.82
CA SER A 220 16.41 10.45 10.76
C SER A 220 15.04 11.15 10.74
N LEU A 221 14.99 12.48 10.72
CA LEU A 221 13.74 13.24 10.61
C LEU A 221 13.09 13.08 9.24
N GLU A 222 13.87 13.06 8.15
CA GLU A 222 13.39 12.76 6.80
C GLU A 222 12.79 11.33 6.74
N TYR A 223 13.40 10.36 7.43
CA TYR A 223 12.87 8.99 7.55
C TYR A 223 11.54 8.94 8.33
N ILE A 224 11.45 9.62 9.47
CA ILE A 224 10.22 9.68 10.29
C ILE A 224 9.08 10.30 9.48
N ILE A 225 9.29 11.49 8.90
CA ILE A 225 8.26 12.20 8.12
C ILE A 225 7.90 11.38 6.87
N GLY A 226 8.90 10.84 6.16
CA GLY A 226 8.68 10.02 4.96
C GLY A 226 7.92 8.72 5.25
N THR A 227 8.09 8.15 6.44
CA THR A 227 7.32 6.99 6.92
C THR A 227 5.89 7.38 7.23
N LEU A 228 5.67 8.44 8.01
CA LEU A 228 4.34 8.95 8.36
C LEU A 228 3.55 9.49 7.16
N ALA A 229 4.24 10.00 6.13
CA ALA A 229 3.60 10.39 4.88
C ALA A 229 2.95 9.20 4.14
N LYS A 230 3.36 7.97 4.46
CA LYS A 230 2.94 6.73 3.79
C LYS A 230 2.14 5.79 4.69
N VAL A 231 1.85 6.17 5.94
CA VAL A 231 0.99 5.35 6.80
C VAL A 231 -0.46 5.50 6.37
N ASP A 232 -1.21 4.41 6.49
CA ASP A 232 -2.66 4.48 6.43
C ASP A 232 -3.21 4.96 7.78
N TRP A 233 -3.58 6.24 7.84
CA TRP A 233 -4.15 6.87 9.04
C TRP A 233 -5.53 6.34 9.45
N ASN A 234 -6.21 5.57 8.58
CA ASN A 234 -7.49 4.92 8.87
C ASN A 234 -7.36 3.43 9.26
N ALA A 235 -6.14 2.89 9.31
CA ALA A 235 -5.92 1.57 9.90
C ALA A 235 -6.45 1.54 11.34
N LYS A 236 -6.89 0.36 11.80
CA LYS A 236 -7.49 0.22 13.14
C LYS A 236 -6.49 0.53 14.25
N SER A 237 -5.23 0.14 14.04
CA SER A 237 -4.10 0.50 14.89
C SER A 237 -2.79 0.30 14.12
N HIS A 238 -1.70 0.77 14.72
CA HIS A 238 -0.35 0.68 14.16
C HIS A 238 0.61 0.13 15.22
N LYS A 239 1.61 -0.63 14.78
CA LYS A 239 2.73 -1.08 15.61
C LYS A 239 4.04 -0.71 14.94
N VAL A 240 5.02 -0.30 15.74
CA VAL A 240 6.39 -0.03 15.24
C VAL A 240 7.29 -1.19 15.64
N LEU A 241 7.91 -1.83 14.65
CA LEU A 241 8.80 -2.97 14.85
C LEU A 241 10.14 -2.74 14.16
N LYS A 242 11.24 -3.15 14.79
CA LYS A 242 12.59 -3.09 14.22
C LYS A 242 12.78 -4.21 13.19
N LEU A 243 13.17 -3.82 11.98
CA LEU A 243 13.33 -4.74 10.86
C LEU A 243 14.56 -5.62 11.05
N ASN A 244 14.40 -6.92 10.80
CA ASN A 244 15.46 -7.90 10.75
C ASN A 244 15.33 -8.76 9.50
N ARG A 245 16.47 -9.35 9.09
CA ARG A 245 16.48 -10.30 7.97
C ARG A 245 16.04 -11.68 8.43
N ALA A 246 15.04 -12.23 7.75
CA ALA A 246 14.63 -13.62 7.93
C ALA A 246 15.74 -14.59 7.49
N ARG A 247 16.01 -15.65 8.28
CA ARG A 247 17.03 -16.67 7.98
C ARG A 247 16.46 -17.86 7.20
N ILE A 248 15.52 -17.60 6.29
CA ILE A 248 14.92 -18.61 5.41
C ILE A 248 15.17 -18.29 3.94
N HIS A 249 15.58 -19.29 3.18
CA HIS A 249 15.65 -19.24 1.72
C HIS A 249 14.32 -19.70 1.12
N LYS A 250 13.21 -19.00 1.43
CA LYS A 250 11.89 -19.30 0.85
C LYS A 250 11.46 -18.23 -0.16
N PRO A 251 10.85 -18.60 -1.29
CA PRO A 251 10.45 -17.67 -2.36
C PRO A 251 9.17 -16.86 -2.07
N GLN A 252 8.73 -16.72 -0.81
CA GLN A 252 7.46 -16.06 -0.46
C GLN A 252 7.65 -14.87 0.49
N ASP A 253 6.78 -13.87 0.36
CA ASP A 253 6.75 -12.68 1.22
C ASP A 253 6.14 -13.03 2.58
N ILE A 254 7.00 -13.48 3.48
CA ILE A 254 6.64 -13.90 4.83
C ILE A 254 7.13 -12.82 5.79
N ALA A 255 6.28 -12.43 6.75
CA ALA A 255 6.66 -11.59 7.88
C ALA A 255 6.62 -12.41 9.18
N GLY A 256 7.76 -12.55 9.85
CA GLY A 256 7.86 -13.23 11.14
C GLY A 256 7.91 -12.26 12.31
N LEU A 257 7.16 -12.51 13.38
CA LEU A 257 7.31 -11.79 14.67
C LEU A 257 6.78 -12.63 15.83
N ASP A 258 7.18 -12.24 17.05
CA ASP A 258 6.61 -12.81 18.26
C ASP A 258 5.27 -12.12 18.60
N TYR A 259 4.20 -12.58 17.97
CA TYR A 259 2.88 -11.96 18.08
C TYR A 259 2.23 -12.15 19.46
N LYS A 260 2.61 -13.19 20.22
CA LYS A 260 1.99 -13.48 21.53
C LYS A 260 2.33 -12.40 22.55
N GLU A 261 3.57 -11.93 22.54
CA GLU A 261 4.01 -10.86 23.43
C GLU A 261 3.58 -9.49 22.91
N LEU A 262 3.64 -9.25 21.60
CA LEU A 262 3.33 -7.96 20.99
C LEU A 262 1.85 -7.54 21.14
N PHE A 263 0.92 -8.51 21.14
CA PHE A 263 -0.52 -8.24 21.18
C PHE A 263 -1.18 -8.67 22.50
N LYS A 264 -0.38 -8.94 23.54
CA LYS A 264 -0.88 -9.39 24.84
C LYS A 264 -1.87 -8.41 25.47
N GLU A 265 -1.65 -7.12 25.28
CA GLU A 265 -2.51 -6.05 25.80
C GLU A 265 -3.83 -5.91 25.05
N GLU A 266 -3.89 -6.31 23.77
CA GLU A 266 -5.08 -6.17 22.92
C GLU A 266 -6.06 -7.35 23.08
N ASN A 267 -5.60 -8.51 23.59
CA ASN A 267 -6.46 -9.68 23.77
C ASN A 267 -6.03 -10.57 24.97
N PRO A 268 -6.14 -10.06 26.21
CA PRO A 268 -5.61 -10.73 27.41
C PRO A 268 -6.28 -12.07 27.74
N GLU A 269 -7.54 -12.28 27.34
CA GLU A 269 -8.33 -13.47 27.68
C GLU A 269 -8.14 -14.66 26.71
N ASN A 270 -7.49 -14.46 25.55
CA ASN A 270 -7.36 -15.46 24.49
C ASN A 270 -5.92 -15.68 24.00
N LEU A 271 -4.92 -15.54 24.88
CA LEU A 271 -3.49 -15.73 24.59
C LEU A 271 -3.13 -17.10 23.99
N ASN A 272 -3.98 -18.13 24.22
CA ASN A 272 -3.80 -19.49 23.71
C ASN A 272 -4.46 -19.74 22.34
N LYS A 273 -5.25 -18.81 21.80
CA LYS A 273 -5.76 -18.93 20.43
C LYS A 273 -4.75 -18.36 19.44
N ILE A 274 -4.36 -19.23 18.52
CA ILE A 274 -3.32 -19.08 17.50
C ILE A 274 -3.66 -17.89 16.58
N ILE A 275 -2.72 -16.95 16.44
CA ILE A 275 -2.67 -15.80 15.51
C ILE A 275 -3.74 -14.71 15.76
N PRO A 276 -3.35 -13.42 15.92
CA PRO A 276 -4.32 -12.35 16.13
C PRO A 276 -5.20 -12.15 14.87
N THR A 277 -6.49 -11.88 15.08
CA THR A 277 -7.53 -11.81 14.05
C THR A 277 -7.55 -10.50 13.26
N TYR A 278 -6.39 -9.98 12.87
CA TYR A 278 -6.26 -8.80 12.01
C TYR A 278 -5.67 -9.18 10.65
N ASN A 279 -5.90 -8.32 9.65
CA ASN A 279 -5.02 -8.31 8.48
C ASN A 279 -3.90 -7.31 8.76
N TYR A 280 -2.71 -7.64 8.30
CA TYR A 280 -1.54 -6.84 8.55
C TYR A 280 -1.05 -6.27 7.23
N GLY A 281 -0.73 -4.98 7.22
CA GLY A 281 -0.14 -4.35 6.05
C GLY A 281 1.13 -3.60 6.41
N ILE A 282 2.07 -3.60 5.48
CA ILE A 282 3.31 -2.83 5.62
C ILE A 282 3.37 -1.87 4.43
N SER A 283 3.65 -0.60 4.71
CA SER A 283 3.80 0.42 3.68
C SER A 283 5.06 0.16 2.87
N THR A 284 4.90 0.03 1.57
CA THR A 284 6.01 0.07 0.62
C THR A 284 6.46 1.51 0.38
N TYR A 285 7.66 1.66 -0.21
CA TYR A 285 8.15 2.99 -0.57
C TYR A 285 7.23 3.76 -1.53
N LYS A 286 6.47 3.05 -2.39
CA LYS A 286 5.53 3.64 -3.36
C LYS A 286 4.24 4.16 -2.69
N GLY A 287 4.13 4.05 -1.37
CA GLY A 287 2.89 4.36 -0.65
C GLY A 287 1.80 3.30 -0.87
N GLN A 288 2.15 2.13 -1.39
CA GLN A 288 1.23 0.99 -1.50
C GLN A 288 1.31 0.19 -0.21
N ILE A 289 0.17 -0.30 0.28
CA ILE A 289 0.14 -1.23 1.42
C ILE A 289 0.21 -2.65 0.88
N GLU A 290 1.28 -3.36 1.23
CA GLU A 290 1.36 -4.80 0.98
C GLU A 290 0.82 -5.54 2.19
N LEU A 291 -0.21 -6.35 1.96
CA LEU A 291 -0.72 -7.23 2.99
C LEU A 291 0.27 -8.35 3.24
N VAL A 292 0.60 -8.56 4.52
CA VAL A 292 1.53 -9.59 4.95
C VAL A 292 0.85 -10.54 5.91
N HIS A 293 1.29 -11.78 5.84
CA HIS A 293 0.93 -12.79 6.83
C HIS A 293 2.00 -12.81 7.91
N ILE A 294 1.52 -12.76 9.15
CA ILE A 294 2.37 -12.79 10.33
C ILE A 294 2.51 -14.23 10.81
N TYR A 295 3.75 -14.63 11.02
CA TYR A 295 4.14 -15.95 11.52
C TYR A 295 4.90 -15.82 12.83
N ASP A 296 4.95 -16.91 13.59
CA ASP A 296 5.86 -17.01 14.73
C ASP A 296 7.31 -16.86 14.24
N SER A 297 8.04 -15.93 14.86
CA SER A 297 9.45 -15.66 14.53
C SER A 297 10.33 -16.90 14.64
N LYS A 298 9.99 -17.87 15.50
CA LYS A 298 10.70 -19.15 15.66
C LYS A 298 10.62 -20.05 14.42
N GLU A 299 9.59 -19.91 13.60
CA GLU A 299 9.47 -20.69 12.35
C GLU A 299 10.35 -20.13 11.23
N ILE A 300 10.79 -18.88 11.37
CA ILE A 300 11.47 -18.09 10.33
C ILE A 300 12.94 -17.83 10.69
N ASN A 301 13.31 -18.06 11.94
CA ASN A 301 14.69 -18.03 12.42
C ASN A 301 15.11 -19.37 13.02
N SER A 302 16.42 -19.60 13.06
CA SER A 302 16.98 -20.80 13.67
C SER A 302 16.62 -20.85 15.18
N PRO A 303 16.21 -22.03 15.71
CA PRO A 303 15.75 -22.19 17.10
C PRO A 303 16.80 -21.84 18.17
N ASN A 304 18.06 -21.62 17.79
CA ASN A 304 19.14 -21.22 18.71
C ASN A 304 19.14 -19.72 19.08
N ASN A 305 18.32 -18.88 18.43
CA ASN A 305 18.16 -17.48 18.84
C ASN A 305 17.01 -17.37 19.86
N ASN A 306 17.33 -17.57 21.14
CA ASN A 306 16.40 -17.45 22.26
C ASN A 306 16.08 -15.99 22.65
N GLU A 307 16.49 -15.00 21.87
CA GLU A 307 16.11 -13.60 22.11
C GLU A 307 14.64 -13.39 21.73
N LYS A 308 13.75 -13.62 22.69
CA LYS A 308 12.39 -13.10 22.67
C LYS A 308 12.47 -11.57 22.70
N ASN A 309 12.41 -10.97 21.53
CA ASN A 309 12.33 -9.52 21.43
C ASN A 309 11.07 -9.19 20.64
N SER A 310 9.97 -8.95 21.38
CA SER A 310 8.64 -8.65 20.86
C SER A 310 8.59 -7.42 19.93
N LYS A 311 9.68 -6.65 19.89
CA LYS A 311 9.84 -5.43 19.08
C LYS A 311 10.46 -5.66 17.70
N ASN A 312 10.73 -6.92 17.30
CA ASN A 312 11.35 -7.23 16.01
C ASN A 312 10.37 -7.81 14.99
N ILE A 313 10.61 -7.52 13.71
CA ILE A 313 9.95 -8.19 12.58
C ILE A 313 10.99 -8.73 11.59
N TYR A 314 10.80 -9.96 11.13
CA TYR A 314 11.71 -10.67 10.24
C TYR A 314 11.11 -10.76 8.85
N LEU A 315 11.80 -10.15 7.88
CA LEU A 315 11.34 -10.05 6.50
C LEU A 315 12.32 -10.74 5.55
N THR A 316 11.80 -11.33 4.47
CA THR A 316 12.65 -11.91 3.41
C THR A 316 13.36 -10.81 2.62
N ASN A 317 14.50 -11.13 1.98
CA ASN A 317 15.28 -10.15 1.21
C ASN A 317 14.44 -9.45 0.13
N ARG A 318 13.58 -10.21 -0.55
CA ARG A 318 12.67 -9.68 -1.57
C ARG A 318 11.71 -8.65 -0.99
N PHE A 319 11.12 -8.93 0.17
CA PHE A 319 10.20 -8.02 0.83
C PHE A 319 10.93 -6.78 1.36
N ILE A 320 12.14 -6.93 1.92
CA ILE A 320 13.01 -5.80 2.27
C ILE A 320 13.26 -4.92 1.03
N GLU A 321 13.59 -5.52 -0.12
CA GLU A 321 13.78 -4.76 -1.37
C GLU A 321 12.51 -4.02 -1.81
N LEU A 322 11.33 -4.63 -1.69
CA LEU A 322 10.04 -3.99 -1.95
C LEU A 322 9.73 -2.83 -1.00
N LEU A 323 10.17 -2.88 0.25
CA LEU A 323 10.01 -1.77 1.20
C LEU A 323 10.98 -0.63 0.91
N SER A 324 12.11 -0.91 0.28
CA SER A 324 13.28 -0.01 0.30
C SER A 324 13.61 0.70 -1.00
N TYR A 325 13.16 0.19 -2.15
CA TYR A 325 13.57 0.71 -3.45
C TYR A 325 13.18 2.20 -3.59
N ASN A 326 14.13 3.13 -3.68
CA ASN A 326 13.97 4.59 -3.68
C ASN A 326 13.63 5.29 -2.34
N GLY A 327 13.92 4.67 -1.19
CA GLY A 327 13.78 5.28 0.14
C GLY A 327 14.90 6.27 0.53
N VAL A 328 14.66 7.05 1.59
CA VAL A 328 15.61 8.01 2.20
C VAL A 328 16.98 7.38 2.47
N LEU A 329 17.02 6.13 2.93
CA LEU A 329 18.28 5.41 3.20
C LEU A 329 19.09 5.13 1.93
N GLN A 330 18.45 4.65 0.86
CA GLN A 330 19.12 4.36 -0.41
C GLN A 330 19.67 5.64 -1.07
N LYS A 331 18.99 6.77 -0.91
CA LYS A 331 19.41 8.07 -1.42
C LYS A 331 20.72 8.56 -0.76
N ASN A 332 20.90 8.25 0.53
CA ASN A 332 21.93 8.84 1.39
C ASN A 332 23.05 7.86 1.78
N PHE A 333 22.85 6.54 1.66
CA PHE A 333 23.82 5.51 2.06
C PHE A 333 24.04 4.48 0.95
N SER A 334 25.29 4.23 0.57
CA SER A 334 25.65 3.22 -0.42
C SER A 334 25.38 1.79 0.08
N ASP A 335 25.51 1.57 1.39
CA ASP A 335 25.29 0.32 2.11
C ASP A 335 23.88 0.21 2.71
N TRP A 336 22.89 0.93 2.16
CA TRP A 336 21.54 1.02 2.71
C TRP A 336 20.87 -0.33 3.02
N LYS A 337 21.21 -1.40 2.28
CA LYS A 337 20.68 -2.76 2.52
C LYS A 337 21.10 -3.32 3.87
N GLN A 338 22.26 -2.91 4.38
CA GLN A 338 22.71 -3.23 5.74
C GLN A 338 22.09 -2.25 6.72
N ARG A 339 22.08 -0.95 6.40
CA ARG A 339 21.53 0.10 7.26
C ARG A 339 20.03 -0.03 7.56
N ILE A 340 19.25 -0.61 6.65
CA ILE A 340 17.82 -0.83 6.90
C ILE A 340 17.55 -1.91 7.95
N ILE A 341 18.50 -2.81 8.19
CA ILE A 341 18.39 -3.77 9.28
C ILE A 341 18.53 -3.00 10.60
N GLY A 342 17.56 -3.16 11.50
CA GLY A 342 17.42 -2.40 12.75
C GLY A 342 16.42 -1.25 12.66
N MET A 343 16.19 -0.71 11.46
CA MET A 343 15.27 0.42 11.26
C MET A 343 13.83 0.08 11.66
N PRO A 344 13.11 1.01 12.28
CA PRO A 344 11.71 0.81 12.63
C PRO A 344 10.81 0.88 11.40
N ILE A 345 9.92 -0.09 11.25
CA ILE A 345 8.86 -0.08 10.25
C ILE A 345 7.49 -0.04 10.92
N VAL A 346 6.51 0.57 10.25
CA VAL A 346 5.13 0.64 10.71
C VAL A 346 4.32 -0.50 10.13
N VAL A 347 3.77 -1.34 11.00
CA VAL A 347 2.82 -2.40 10.69
C VAL A 347 1.41 -1.89 10.98
N HIS A 348 0.56 -1.94 9.97
CA HIS A 348 -0.84 -1.52 10.02
C HIS A 348 -1.72 -2.72 10.36
N LEU A 349 -2.61 -2.56 11.34
CA LEU A 349 -3.61 -3.55 11.66
C LEU A 349 -4.94 -3.09 11.08
N TYR A 350 -5.51 -3.90 10.19
CA TYR A 350 -6.76 -3.61 9.53
C TYR A 350 -7.92 -4.32 10.22
N LYS A 351 -9.04 -3.61 10.34
CA LYS A 351 -10.31 -4.20 10.77
C LYS A 351 -10.73 -5.27 9.77
N LYS A 352 -11.16 -6.43 10.28
CA LYS A 352 -11.77 -7.48 9.46
C LYS A 352 -13.25 -7.18 9.23
N TYR A 353 -13.66 -7.22 7.97
CA TYR A 353 -15.07 -7.12 7.57
C TYR A 353 -15.48 -8.48 7.03
N ASP A 354 -15.90 -9.36 7.92
CA ASP A 354 -16.35 -10.71 7.55
C ASP A 354 -17.85 -10.67 7.23
N LEU A 355 -18.16 -10.60 5.94
CA LEU A 355 -19.48 -10.20 5.45
C LEU A 355 -20.21 -11.37 4.78
N PRO A 356 -21.52 -11.52 4.99
CA PRO A 356 -22.31 -12.57 4.35
C PRO A 356 -22.40 -12.35 2.83
N ILE A 357 -22.24 -13.45 2.09
CA ILE A 357 -22.37 -13.46 0.64
C ILE A 357 -23.85 -13.57 0.26
N GLY A 358 -24.33 -12.61 -0.54
CA GLY A 358 -25.64 -12.66 -1.16
C GLY A 358 -25.60 -13.24 -2.59
N VAL A 359 -26.75 -13.70 -3.07
CA VAL A 359 -26.92 -14.18 -4.45
C VAL A 359 -27.54 -13.07 -5.28
N PRO A 360 -26.83 -12.54 -6.30
CA PRO A 360 -27.38 -11.49 -7.16
C PRO A 360 -28.47 -12.05 -8.09
N LYS A 361 -29.32 -11.14 -8.58
CA LYS A 361 -30.26 -11.45 -9.67
C LYS A 361 -29.53 -11.72 -10.99
N ILE A 362 -30.20 -12.43 -11.90
CA ILE A 362 -29.67 -12.85 -13.21
C ILE A 362 -29.20 -11.66 -14.05
N ASP A 363 -29.86 -10.51 -13.97
CA ASP A 363 -29.50 -9.27 -14.67
C ASP A 363 -28.32 -8.51 -14.05
N LYS A 364 -27.80 -8.96 -12.90
CA LYS A 364 -26.74 -8.30 -12.12
C LYS A 364 -25.54 -9.23 -11.87
N ILE A 365 -25.19 -10.03 -12.88
CA ILE A 365 -24.10 -11.02 -12.79
C ILE A 365 -22.74 -10.50 -13.28
N ALA A 366 -22.70 -9.32 -13.89
CA ALA A 366 -21.51 -8.81 -14.55
C ALA A 366 -20.39 -8.38 -13.58
N ASN A 367 -20.72 -8.04 -12.34
CA ASN A 367 -19.74 -7.54 -11.36
C ASN A 367 -20.11 -8.01 -9.94
N ILE A 368 -19.12 -7.95 -9.04
CA ILE A 368 -19.34 -8.01 -7.60
C ILE A 368 -19.90 -6.67 -7.13
N SER A 369 -20.92 -6.68 -6.28
CA SER A 369 -21.60 -5.47 -5.81
C SER A 369 -21.88 -5.50 -4.30
N PHE A 370 -22.12 -4.32 -3.73
CA PHE A 370 -22.53 -4.11 -2.35
C PHE A 370 -24.04 -3.91 -2.27
N SER A 371 -24.66 -4.44 -1.23
CA SER A 371 -26.01 -3.98 -0.84
C SER A 371 -26.01 -2.47 -0.60
N GLN A 372 -27.16 -1.81 -0.73
CA GLN A 372 -27.28 -0.36 -0.56
C GLN A 372 -26.68 0.11 0.78
N ALA A 373 -26.97 -0.60 1.89
CA ALA A 373 -26.43 -0.27 3.21
C ALA A 373 -24.90 -0.32 3.26
N LEU A 374 -24.29 -1.32 2.62
CA LEU A 374 -22.83 -1.47 2.58
C LEU A 374 -22.19 -0.46 1.61
N TYR A 375 -22.88 -0.14 0.51
CA TYR A 375 -22.46 0.90 -0.43
C TYR A 375 -22.38 2.25 0.29
N ASP A 376 -23.46 2.70 0.93
CA ASP A 376 -23.55 3.99 1.61
C ASP A 376 -22.54 4.11 2.75
N LYS A 377 -22.33 3.03 3.51
CA LYS A 377 -21.32 2.94 4.57
C LYS A 377 -19.91 3.28 4.10
N PHE A 378 -19.57 2.93 2.86
CA PHE A 378 -18.22 3.12 2.31
C PHE A 378 -18.09 4.30 1.36
N LEU A 379 -19.13 5.13 1.19
CA LEU A 379 -19.13 6.27 0.29
C LEU A 379 -18.02 7.27 0.61
N ALA A 380 -17.85 7.60 1.90
CA ALA A 380 -16.81 8.52 2.37
C ALA A 380 -15.37 8.01 2.13
N TYR A 381 -15.19 6.69 1.98
CA TYR A 381 -13.89 6.05 1.75
C TYR A 381 -13.59 5.87 0.26
N SER A 382 -14.61 5.88 -0.60
CA SER A 382 -14.50 5.51 -2.02
C SER A 382 -13.54 6.34 -2.86
N SER A 383 -13.26 7.58 -2.45
CA SER A 383 -12.32 8.46 -3.15
C SER A 383 -10.86 8.06 -2.89
N THR A 384 -10.53 7.61 -1.69
CA THR A 384 -9.15 7.36 -1.22
C THR A 384 -8.82 5.90 -0.95
N TYR A 385 -9.81 5.00 -0.91
CA TYR A 385 -9.63 3.57 -0.65
C TYR A 385 -10.14 2.69 -1.80
N ASP A 386 -9.45 1.57 -1.98
CA ASP A 386 -9.85 0.44 -2.82
C ASP A 386 -10.43 -0.68 -1.95
N PHE A 387 -11.36 -1.43 -2.53
CA PHE A 387 -12.09 -2.49 -1.85
C PHE A 387 -11.77 -3.83 -2.50
N TYR A 388 -11.34 -4.81 -1.72
CA TYR A 388 -11.06 -6.15 -2.23
C TYR A 388 -11.87 -7.19 -1.47
N VAL A 389 -12.58 -8.05 -2.19
CA VAL A 389 -13.03 -9.32 -1.62
C VAL A 389 -11.84 -10.25 -1.50
N TYR A 390 -11.73 -10.94 -0.37
CA TYR A 390 -10.60 -11.77 -0.02
C TYR A 390 -11.07 -13.11 0.55
N ASN A 391 -10.68 -14.18 -0.11
CA ASN A 391 -10.78 -15.52 0.44
C ASN A 391 -9.46 -15.88 1.13
N LYS A 392 -9.43 -15.73 2.45
CA LYS A 392 -8.26 -16.03 3.27
C LYS A 392 -7.80 -17.48 3.15
N TYR A 393 -8.67 -18.48 2.98
CA TYR A 393 -8.27 -19.88 2.99
C TYR A 393 -7.30 -20.24 1.85
N VAL A 394 -7.50 -19.59 0.70
CA VAL A 394 -6.73 -19.81 -0.53
C VAL A 394 -5.89 -18.61 -0.96
N GLY A 395 -5.97 -17.50 -0.22
CA GLY A 395 -5.19 -16.28 -0.50
C GLY A 395 -5.65 -15.47 -1.71
N LEU A 396 -6.83 -15.76 -2.27
CA LEU A 396 -7.35 -15.09 -3.47
C LEU A 396 -8.02 -13.77 -3.11
N LYS A 397 -7.67 -12.68 -3.81
CA LYS A 397 -8.34 -11.38 -3.70
C LYS A 397 -8.77 -10.84 -5.05
N MET A 398 -9.86 -10.08 -5.07
CA MET A 398 -10.34 -9.38 -6.26
C MET A 398 -10.80 -7.96 -5.92
N LEU A 399 -10.37 -6.99 -6.72
CA LEU A 399 -10.78 -5.58 -6.60
C LEU A 399 -12.26 -5.42 -6.99
N ILE A 400 -12.98 -4.61 -6.22
CA ILE A 400 -14.33 -4.15 -6.52
C ILE A 400 -14.25 -2.71 -7.06
N ASP A 401 -14.74 -2.50 -8.27
CA ASP A 401 -14.94 -1.14 -8.81
C ASP A 401 -16.09 -0.47 -8.08
N TYR A 402 -15.77 0.35 -7.08
CA TYR A 402 -16.77 1.00 -6.22
C TYR A 402 -17.80 1.79 -7.03
N ASN A 403 -17.41 2.44 -8.14
CA ASN A 403 -18.33 3.22 -8.98
C ASN A 403 -19.44 2.36 -9.62
N LYS A 404 -19.19 1.06 -9.79
CA LYS A 404 -20.13 0.08 -10.33
C LYS A 404 -20.65 -0.90 -9.27
N ALA A 405 -20.24 -0.72 -8.01
CA ALA A 405 -20.54 -1.66 -6.94
C ALA A 405 -21.93 -1.45 -6.34
N ASN A 406 -22.69 -0.41 -6.68
CA ASN A 406 -24.03 -0.27 -6.15
C ASN A 406 -24.95 -1.35 -6.72
N TYR A 407 -25.41 -2.29 -5.88
CA TYR A 407 -26.36 -3.31 -6.30
C TYR A 407 -27.74 -2.72 -6.60
N GLY A 408 -28.11 -1.57 -6.05
CA GLY A 408 -29.36 -0.88 -6.34
C GLY A 408 -30.60 -1.62 -5.86
N ASP A 409 -30.53 -2.29 -4.71
CA ASP A 409 -31.70 -2.91 -4.07
C ASP A 409 -32.63 -1.92 -3.37
N LYS A 410 -32.23 -0.65 -3.23
CA LYS A 410 -33.02 0.41 -2.58
C LYS A 410 -33.46 0.04 -1.16
N GLY A 411 -32.60 -0.68 -0.41
CA GLY A 411 -32.86 -1.11 0.96
C GLY A 411 -33.77 -2.34 1.09
N ARG A 412 -34.15 -2.99 -0.02
CA ARG A 412 -34.99 -4.21 0.01
C ARG A 412 -34.27 -5.41 0.62
N ILE A 413 -32.94 -5.39 0.67
CA ILE A 413 -32.18 -6.40 1.39
C ILE A 413 -32.19 -6.01 2.87
N SER A 414 -33.28 -6.36 3.55
CA SER A 414 -33.50 -6.11 4.97
C SER A 414 -34.04 -7.34 5.67
N ARG A 415 -33.75 -7.50 6.96
CA ARG A 415 -34.43 -8.47 7.84
C ARG A 415 -35.03 -7.69 9.00
N GLU A 416 -36.32 -7.90 9.25
CA GLU A 416 -37.04 -7.23 10.36
C GLU A 416 -36.91 -5.70 10.33
N GLY A 417 -36.93 -5.11 9.12
CA GLY A 417 -36.80 -3.66 8.92
C GLY A 417 -35.37 -3.11 8.99
N VAL A 418 -34.38 -3.94 9.34
CA VAL A 418 -32.97 -3.54 9.38
C VAL A 418 -32.29 -3.89 8.06
N ALA A 419 -31.71 -2.89 7.39
CA ALA A 419 -30.96 -3.10 6.16
C ALA A 419 -29.71 -3.96 6.41
N LEU A 420 -29.48 -4.96 5.56
CA LEU A 420 -28.39 -5.91 5.74
C LEU A 420 -27.16 -5.52 4.92
N GLU A 421 -25.99 -5.58 5.55
CA GLU A 421 -24.69 -5.46 4.90
C GLU A 421 -24.31 -6.79 4.23
N ARG A 422 -24.34 -6.85 2.89
CA ARG A 422 -24.02 -8.05 2.11
C ARG A 422 -23.16 -7.70 0.90
N ILE A 423 -22.30 -8.63 0.53
CA ILE A 423 -21.58 -8.60 -0.76
C ILE A 423 -22.29 -9.54 -1.72
N MET A 424 -22.77 -9.01 -2.82
CA MET A 424 -23.44 -9.76 -3.89
C MET A 424 -22.38 -10.30 -4.84
N ILE A 425 -22.19 -11.63 -4.81
CA ILE A 425 -21.17 -12.31 -5.61
C ILE A 425 -21.86 -13.26 -6.59
N PRO A 426 -21.80 -12.99 -7.91
CA PRO A 426 -22.30 -13.91 -8.93
C PRO A 426 -21.57 -15.26 -8.91
N ARG A 427 -22.22 -16.32 -9.41
CA ARG A 427 -21.68 -17.69 -9.38
C ARG A 427 -20.27 -17.79 -9.97
N TYR A 428 -20.01 -17.12 -11.09
CA TYR A 428 -18.70 -17.10 -11.72
C TYR A 428 -17.59 -16.58 -10.79
N TYR A 429 -17.84 -15.46 -10.11
CA TYR A 429 -16.90 -14.89 -9.15
C TYR A 429 -16.76 -15.74 -7.88
N LYS A 430 -17.82 -16.44 -7.47
CA LYS A 430 -17.71 -17.44 -6.38
C LYS A 430 -16.76 -18.57 -6.76
N LEU A 431 -16.74 -19.03 -8.01
CA LEU A 431 -15.77 -20.02 -8.49
C LEU A 431 -14.35 -19.45 -8.49
N LEU A 432 -14.16 -18.24 -9.06
CA LEU A 432 -12.86 -17.56 -9.10
C LEU A 432 -12.27 -17.36 -7.70
N LEU A 433 -13.09 -16.98 -6.72
CA LEU A 433 -12.68 -16.76 -5.34
C LEU A 433 -12.69 -18.03 -4.49
N ALA A 434 -13.00 -19.20 -5.05
CA ALA A 434 -13.14 -20.48 -4.35
C ALA A 434 -14.12 -20.44 -3.15
N CYS A 435 -15.30 -19.84 -3.32
CA CYS A 435 -16.30 -19.71 -2.24
C CYS A 435 -17.32 -20.86 -2.19
N ILE A 436 -17.35 -21.75 -3.19
CA ILE A 436 -18.40 -22.78 -3.33
C ILE A 436 -17.91 -24.19 -3.68
N ASN A 437 -16.62 -24.37 -4.01
CA ASN A 437 -16.07 -25.67 -4.36
C ASN A 437 -15.28 -26.21 -3.17
N TYR A 438 -15.96 -27.04 -2.37
CA TYR A 438 -15.37 -27.75 -1.24
C TYR A 438 -15.24 -29.26 -1.57
N PRO A 439 -14.22 -29.95 -1.03
CA PRO A 439 -13.10 -29.40 -0.28
C PRO A 439 -12.23 -28.47 -1.14
N PHE A 440 -11.55 -27.51 -0.51
CA PHE A 440 -10.63 -26.62 -1.22
C PHE A 440 -9.54 -27.41 -1.97
N GLU A 441 -9.25 -27.06 -3.22
CA GLU A 441 -8.18 -27.71 -4.02
C GLU A 441 -6.78 -27.52 -3.39
N TYR A 442 -6.59 -26.39 -2.72
CA TYR A 442 -5.41 -26.08 -1.95
C TYR A 442 -5.77 -25.17 -0.79
N LEU A 443 -4.98 -25.21 0.27
CA LEU A 443 -5.18 -24.42 1.47
C LEU A 443 -3.87 -23.80 1.90
N ARG A 444 -3.90 -22.56 2.34
CA ARG A 444 -2.74 -21.97 3.00
C ARG A 444 -2.44 -22.69 4.29
N LYS A 445 -1.15 -22.87 4.59
CA LYS A 445 -0.66 -23.62 5.74
C LYS A 445 -1.25 -23.11 7.05
N GLU A 446 -1.32 -21.80 7.23
CA GLU A 446 -1.75 -21.17 8.48
C GLU A 446 -3.26 -21.33 8.67
N GLU A 447 -4.03 -21.06 7.62
CA GLU A 447 -5.48 -21.23 7.63
C GLU A 447 -5.88 -22.69 7.75
N TYR A 448 -5.10 -23.62 7.16
CA TYR A 448 -5.31 -25.04 7.33
C TYR A 448 -5.17 -25.46 8.80
N GLN A 449 -4.13 -24.99 9.49
CA GLN A 449 -3.94 -25.27 10.92
C GLN A 449 -5.07 -24.68 11.77
N LEU A 450 -5.52 -23.46 11.47
CA LEU A 450 -6.65 -22.82 12.15
C LEU A 450 -7.98 -23.53 11.88
N MET A 451 -8.16 -24.05 10.67
CA MET A 451 -9.32 -24.84 10.27
C MET A 451 -9.33 -26.18 11.00
N LEU A 452 -8.20 -26.91 11.03
CA LEU A 452 -8.08 -28.18 11.77
C LEU A 452 -8.40 -28.03 13.26
N ALA A 453 -8.10 -26.87 13.86
CA ALA A 453 -8.41 -26.59 15.26
C ALA A 453 -9.90 -26.38 15.54
N GLN A 454 -10.73 -26.22 14.51
CA GLN A 454 -12.18 -26.04 14.60
C GLN A 454 -12.96 -27.31 14.23
N LEU A 455 -12.29 -28.32 13.69
CA LEU A 455 -12.90 -29.58 13.27
C LEU A 455 -12.94 -30.57 14.44
N ASP A 456 -13.92 -31.46 14.41
CA ASP A 456 -13.91 -32.66 15.26
C ASP A 456 -12.77 -33.62 14.87
N ASP A 457 -12.44 -34.54 15.76
CA ASP A 457 -11.29 -35.44 15.59
C ASP A 457 -11.45 -36.37 14.35
N GLU A 458 -12.67 -36.79 14.01
CA GLU A 458 -12.92 -37.64 12.84
C GLU A 458 -12.58 -36.89 11.55
N VAL A 459 -13.18 -35.70 11.34
CA VAL A 459 -12.98 -34.91 10.12
C VAL A 459 -11.56 -34.38 10.05
N LYS A 460 -10.93 -34.08 11.19
CA LYS A 460 -9.53 -33.69 11.27
C LYS A 460 -8.60 -34.79 10.74
N ASP A 461 -8.81 -36.04 11.14
CA ASP A 461 -8.04 -37.18 10.63
C ASP A 461 -8.26 -37.41 9.13
N LEU A 462 -9.48 -37.22 8.65
CA LEU A 462 -9.79 -37.27 7.22
C LEU A 462 -9.04 -36.16 6.45
N CYS A 463 -9.04 -34.93 6.97
CA CYS A 463 -8.30 -33.81 6.38
C CYS A 463 -6.78 -34.10 6.31
N LEU A 464 -6.19 -34.65 7.39
CA LEU A 464 -4.77 -35.00 7.44
C LEU A 464 -4.38 -36.06 6.39
N LYS A 465 -5.31 -36.93 5.98
CA LYS A 465 -5.12 -37.90 4.88
C LYS A 465 -5.35 -37.28 3.50
N TYR A 466 -6.35 -36.40 3.40
CA TYR A 466 -6.78 -35.76 2.15
C TYR A 466 -5.79 -34.69 1.67
N TYR A 467 -5.16 -33.95 2.57
CA TYR A 467 -4.24 -32.88 2.24
C TYR A 467 -2.79 -33.28 2.49
N LYS A 468 -1.93 -33.04 1.50
CA LYS A 468 -0.46 -33.14 1.65
C LYS A 468 0.18 -31.76 1.61
N LYS A 469 1.18 -31.56 2.48
CA LYS A 469 2.00 -30.35 2.47
C LYS A 469 2.97 -30.41 1.28
N ILE A 470 3.04 -29.34 0.50
CA ILE A 470 4.10 -29.23 -0.53
C ILE A 470 5.43 -28.91 0.18
N PRO A 471 6.50 -29.72 -0.03
CA PRO A 471 7.82 -29.39 0.49
C PRO A 471 8.30 -28.04 -0.03
N GLY A 472 8.69 -27.13 0.89
CA GLY A 472 9.18 -25.80 0.53
C GLY A 472 8.10 -24.73 0.28
N ASP A 473 6.83 -25.11 0.24
CA ASP A 473 5.70 -24.18 0.04
C ASP A 473 4.87 -23.98 1.33
N ASN A 474 4.04 -22.95 1.34
CA ASN A 474 3.08 -22.64 2.40
C ASN A 474 1.64 -23.05 2.02
N TYR A 475 1.49 -23.99 1.10
CA TYR A 475 0.20 -24.58 0.75
C TYR A 475 0.15 -26.08 1.06
N TYR A 476 -1.02 -26.51 1.45
CA TYR A 476 -1.48 -27.88 1.38
C TYR A 476 -2.27 -28.06 0.09
N ILE A 477 -2.10 -29.19 -0.57
CA ILE A 477 -2.86 -29.55 -1.78
C ILE A 477 -3.54 -30.89 -1.58
N VAL A 478 -4.54 -31.18 -2.41
CA VAL A 478 -5.15 -32.51 -2.44
C VAL A 478 -4.09 -33.58 -2.68
N ASN A 479 -4.15 -34.63 -1.87
CA ASN A 479 -3.36 -35.82 -2.01
C ASN A 479 -4.08 -36.80 -2.94
N ASN A 480 -3.75 -36.76 -4.23
CA ASN A 480 -4.37 -37.65 -5.24
C ASN A 480 -4.17 -39.15 -4.95
N ASN A 481 -3.28 -39.51 -4.03
CA ASN A 481 -3.06 -40.90 -3.60
C ASN A 481 -3.86 -41.28 -2.33
N SER A 482 -4.73 -40.39 -1.83
CA SER A 482 -5.55 -40.70 -0.67
C SER A 482 -6.59 -41.77 -1.01
N SER A 483 -6.62 -42.86 -0.26
CA SER A 483 -7.61 -43.95 -0.42
C SER A 483 -8.95 -43.63 0.27
N LEU A 484 -9.37 -42.36 0.24
CA LEU A 484 -10.61 -41.89 0.88
C LEU A 484 -11.81 -42.15 -0.01
N SER A 485 -12.95 -42.56 0.58
CA SER A 485 -14.21 -42.73 -0.14
C SER A 485 -14.92 -41.40 -0.41
N ASP A 486 -15.83 -41.37 -1.38
CA ASP A 486 -16.64 -40.19 -1.71
C ASP A 486 -17.44 -39.67 -0.50
N GLU A 487 -17.93 -40.57 0.35
CA GLU A 487 -18.62 -40.21 1.59
C GLU A 487 -17.70 -39.46 2.57
N GLN A 488 -16.44 -39.91 2.71
CA GLN A 488 -15.45 -39.25 3.55
C GLN A 488 -15.09 -37.87 3.00
N ILE A 489 -14.95 -37.74 1.67
CA ILE A 489 -14.71 -36.46 1.01
C ILE A 489 -15.89 -35.51 1.21
N SER A 490 -17.13 -36.02 1.14
CA SER A 490 -18.34 -35.24 1.41
C SER A 490 -18.39 -34.71 2.85
N LYS A 491 -17.94 -35.49 3.84
CA LYS A 491 -17.84 -35.03 5.24
C LYS A 491 -16.85 -33.87 5.39
N ILE A 492 -15.69 -33.94 4.72
CA ILE A 492 -14.72 -32.84 4.68
C ILE A 492 -15.36 -31.62 4.05
N SER A 493 -16.02 -31.79 2.89
CA SER A 493 -16.68 -30.72 2.14
C SER A 493 -17.69 -29.96 3.01
N GLN A 494 -18.62 -30.68 3.65
CA GLN A 494 -19.66 -30.10 4.49
C GLN A 494 -19.08 -29.35 5.69
N SER A 495 -18.04 -29.90 6.32
CA SER A 495 -17.39 -29.26 7.46
C SER A 495 -16.67 -27.96 7.06
N GLN A 496 -16.02 -27.93 5.90
CA GLN A 496 -15.41 -26.71 5.38
C GLN A 496 -16.46 -25.67 5.01
N GLU A 497 -17.55 -26.07 4.35
CA GLU A 497 -18.66 -25.17 4.04
C GLU A 497 -19.27 -24.54 5.30
N ASN A 498 -19.43 -25.32 6.36
CA ASN A 498 -19.93 -24.85 7.66
C ASN A 498 -18.97 -23.85 8.32
N ILE A 499 -17.66 -24.08 8.25
CA ILE A 499 -16.64 -23.16 8.80
C ILE A 499 -16.64 -21.82 8.04
N VAL A 500 -16.70 -21.87 6.69
CA VAL A 500 -16.76 -20.65 5.87
C VAL A 500 -18.09 -19.92 6.05
N ASN A 501 -19.18 -20.67 6.29
CA ASN A 501 -20.50 -20.15 6.62
C ASN A 501 -21.04 -19.12 5.60
N ASN A 502 -20.73 -19.32 4.31
CA ASN A 502 -21.09 -18.42 3.21
C ASN A 502 -20.76 -16.93 3.51
N LYS A 503 -19.63 -16.68 4.17
CA LYS A 503 -19.06 -15.36 4.39
C LYS A 503 -17.77 -15.18 3.59
N ILE A 504 -17.41 -13.92 3.37
CA ILE A 504 -16.16 -13.53 2.74
C ILE A 504 -15.62 -12.27 3.40
N GLU A 505 -14.31 -12.15 3.43
CA GLU A 505 -13.65 -10.99 3.98
C GLU A 505 -13.58 -9.85 2.96
N LEU A 506 -13.86 -8.63 3.43
CA LEU A 506 -13.64 -7.40 2.67
C LEU A 506 -12.44 -6.64 3.24
N LEU A 507 -11.47 -6.39 2.38
CA LEU A 507 -10.31 -5.56 2.65
C LEU A 507 -10.59 -4.15 2.16
N VAL A 508 -10.28 -3.15 2.98
CA VAL A 508 -10.34 -1.73 2.63
C VAL A 508 -8.93 -1.20 2.75
N LEU A 509 -8.30 -0.89 1.62
CA LEU A 509 -6.88 -0.52 1.54
C LEU A 509 -6.74 0.83 0.85
N PRO A 510 -5.75 1.67 1.22
CA PRO A 510 -5.58 2.96 0.58
C PRO A 510 -5.22 2.76 -0.90
N LYS A 511 -5.77 3.63 -1.76
CA LYS A 511 -5.49 3.62 -3.20
C LYS A 511 -4.00 3.80 -3.46
N LYS A 512 -3.51 3.12 -4.49
CA LYS A 512 -2.15 3.30 -4.97
C LYS A 512 -1.98 4.73 -5.50
N ILE A 513 -0.94 5.43 -5.03
CA ILE A 513 -0.60 6.77 -5.51
C ILE A 513 -0.20 6.63 -7.00
N GLN A 514 -0.99 7.19 -7.90
CA GLN A 514 -0.67 7.21 -9.33
C GLN A 514 0.50 8.17 -9.56
N THR A 515 1.66 7.64 -9.93
CA THR A 515 2.78 8.43 -10.45
C THR A 515 2.49 8.91 -11.88
N GLU A 516 3.03 10.07 -12.26
CA GLU A 516 2.74 10.86 -13.48
C GLU A 516 2.99 10.16 -14.85
N GLU A 517 2.36 9.03 -15.14
CA GLU A 517 2.35 8.37 -16.46
C GLU A 517 1.28 8.94 -17.43
N ILE A 518 0.67 10.06 -17.06
CA ILE A 518 -0.54 10.60 -17.70
C ILE A 518 -0.31 10.93 -19.19
N LYS A 519 0.91 11.32 -19.62
CA LYS A 519 1.19 11.68 -21.02
C LYS A 519 1.29 10.49 -21.99
N LEU A 520 1.77 9.33 -21.56
CA LEU A 520 1.81 8.11 -22.40
C LEU A 520 0.42 7.48 -22.53
N SER A 521 -0.42 7.61 -21.49
CA SER A 521 -1.75 6.98 -21.42
C SER A 521 -2.75 7.46 -22.47
N VAL A 522 -2.67 8.72 -22.93
CA VAL A 522 -3.66 9.29 -23.86
C VAL A 522 -3.49 8.68 -25.25
N LEU A 523 -2.26 8.60 -25.75
CA LEU A 523 -1.95 7.97 -27.04
C LEU A 523 -2.33 6.48 -27.02
N GLU A 524 -2.04 5.79 -25.92
CA GLU A 524 -2.39 4.39 -25.76
C GLU A 524 -3.89 4.17 -25.61
N SER A 525 -4.62 5.11 -24.98
CA SER A 525 -6.08 5.12 -24.93
C SER A 525 -6.69 5.29 -26.31
N ILE A 526 -6.18 6.21 -27.13
CA ILE A 526 -6.63 6.42 -28.51
C ILE A 526 -6.35 5.16 -29.35
N LYS A 527 -5.14 4.59 -29.24
CA LYS A 527 -4.75 3.35 -29.92
C LYS A 527 -5.66 2.17 -29.51
N ASN A 528 -5.97 2.03 -28.22
CA ASN A 528 -6.87 0.99 -27.73
C ASN A 528 -8.31 1.19 -28.22
N LYS A 529 -8.82 2.43 -28.24
CA LYS A 529 -10.13 2.75 -28.82
C LYS A 529 -10.17 2.39 -30.31
N PHE A 530 -9.14 2.77 -31.06
CA PHE A 530 -8.99 2.43 -32.48
C PHE A 530 -9.09 0.93 -32.70
N TYR A 531 -8.26 0.12 -32.02
CA TYR A 531 -8.32 -1.33 -32.21
C TYR A 531 -9.63 -1.94 -31.73
N SER A 532 -10.16 -1.48 -30.60
CA SER A 532 -11.45 -1.98 -30.09
C SER A 532 -12.61 -1.73 -31.06
N PHE A 533 -12.56 -0.62 -31.81
CA PHE A 533 -13.56 -0.31 -32.83
C PHE A 533 -13.50 -1.28 -34.01
N TYR A 534 -12.30 -1.68 -34.44
CA TYR A 534 -12.12 -2.57 -35.59
C TYR A 534 -12.30 -4.04 -35.24
N VAL A 535 -11.56 -4.57 -34.26
CA VAL A 535 -11.51 -6.01 -33.95
C VAL A 535 -12.36 -6.41 -32.75
N GLY A 536 -12.93 -5.45 -32.02
CA GLY A 536 -13.70 -5.71 -30.81
C GLY A 536 -12.83 -5.91 -29.57
N TYR A 537 -13.45 -5.82 -28.40
CA TYR A 537 -12.79 -5.93 -27.09
C TYR A 537 -13.46 -7.02 -26.26
N SER A 538 -12.67 -7.97 -25.78
CA SER A 538 -13.10 -8.97 -24.81
C SER A 538 -12.02 -9.16 -23.75
N PHE A 539 -12.47 -9.40 -22.52
CA PHE A 539 -11.63 -9.80 -21.42
C PHE A 539 -12.40 -10.69 -20.46
N VAL A 540 -11.66 -11.49 -19.71
CA VAL A 540 -12.18 -12.36 -18.65
C VAL A 540 -11.20 -12.35 -17.48
N PHE A 541 -11.70 -12.59 -16.27
CA PHE A 541 -10.85 -12.79 -15.10
C PHE A 541 -10.65 -14.28 -14.88
N LEU A 542 -9.41 -14.74 -14.75
CA LEU A 542 -9.12 -16.17 -14.55
C LEU A 542 -8.24 -16.35 -13.31
N ARG A 543 -8.45 -17.45 -12.61
CA ARG A 543 -7.60 -17.90 -11.51
C ARG A 543 -6.38 -18.60 -12.08
N CYS A 544 -5.19 -18.19 -11.64
CA CYS A 544 -3.96 -18.83 -12.06
C CYS A 544 -3.86 -20.26 -11.52
N SER A 545 -3.40 -21.19 -12.34
CA SER A 545 -2.97 -22.53 -11.94
C SER A 545 -1.55 -22.83 -12.45
N TRP A 546 -0.98 -23.93 -11.99
CA TRP A 546 0.29 -24.44 -12.51
C TRP A 546 0.13 -24.88 -13.97
N ALA A 547 1.12 -24.59 -14.79
CA ALA A 547 1.22 -25.13 -16.15
C ALA A 547 2.07 -26.40 -16.16
N ALA A 548 1.98 -27.18 -17.24
CA ALA A 548 2.87 -28.29 -17.50
C ALA A 548 4.32 -27.81 -17.71
N GLU A 549 5.31 -28.65 -17.36
CA GLU A 549 6.75 -28.33 -17.52
C GLU A 549 7.13 -28.00 -18.97
N THR A 550 6.45 -28.62 -19.93
CA THR A 550 6.67 -28.34 -21.37
C THR A 550 6.31 -26.91 -21.73
N ASP A 551 5.23 -26.36 -21.17
CA ASP A 551 4.77 -25.01 -21.46
C ASP A 551 5.63 -23.94 -20.77
N ASP A 552 6.27 -24.30 -19.63
CA ASP A 552 7.18 -23.42 -18.88
C ASP A 552 8.37 -22.93 -19.74
N ASN A 553 8.89 -23.80 -20.60
CA ASN A 553 10.02 -23.52 -21.48
C ASN A 553 9.65 -22.58 -22.65
N TYR A 554 8.39 -22.63 -23.11
CA TYR A 554 7.94 -21.86 -24.28
C TYR A 554 7.09 -20.63 -23.93
N GLY A 555 6.74 -20.44 -22.65
CA GLY A 555 5.90 -19.33 -22.21
C GLY A 555 4.49 -19.39 -22.80
N ILE A 556 3.92 -20.61 -22.89
CA ILE A 556 2.59 -20.86 -23.42
C ILE A 556 1.61 -20.93 -22.24
N VAL A 557 0.44 -20.32 -22.38
CA VAL A 557 -0.65 -20.42 -21.40
C VAL A 557 -1.79 -21.25 -21.96
N ARG A 558 -2.50 -21.97 -21.09
CA ARG A 558 -3.65 -22.79 -21.48
C ARG A 558 -4.92 -22.36 -20.78
N VAL A 559 -6.03 -22.45 -21.49
CA VAL A 559 -7.39 -22.18 -21.00
C VAL A 559 -8.37 -23.16 -21.65
N SER A 560 -9.60 -23.23 -21.13
CA SER A 560 -10.66 -24.03 -21.74
C SER A 560 -11.11 -23.49 -23.10
N SER A 561 -11.71 -24.35 -23.92
CA SER A 561 -12.30 -23.99 -25.21
C SER A 561 -13.39 -22.92 -25.08
N ASN A 562 -14.20 -22.97 -24.01
CA ASN A 562 -15.20 -21.93 -23.71
C ASN A 562 -14.56 -20.56 -23.47
N ILE A 563 -13.43 -20.52 -22.75
CA ILE A 563 -12.72 -19.27 -22.51
C ILE A 563 -12.12 -18.70 -23.79
N MET A 564 -11.58 -19.55 -24.67
CA MET A 564 -11.11 -19.08 -25.98
C MET A 564 -12.22 -18.51 -26.83
N MET A 565 -13.40 -19.13 -26.81
CA MET A 565 -14.59 -18.60 -27.48
C MET A 565 -15.00 -17.24 -26.91
N ILE A 566 -15.05 -17.07 -25.58
CA ILE A 566 -15.37 -15.79 -24.92
C ILE A 566 -14.34 -14.70 -25.29
N LEU A 567 -13.06 -15.06 -25.36
CA LEU A 567 -12.00 -14.15 -25.76
C LEU A 567 -11.98 -13.87 -27.27
N GLY A 568 -12.66 -14.69 -28.08
CA GLY A 568 -12.60 -14.61 -29.54
C GLY A 568 -11.19 -14.89 -30.06
N THR A 569 -10.50 -15.88 -29.50
CA THR A 569 -9.12 -16.27 -29.85
C THR A 569 -9.05 -17.72 -30.32
N GLU A 570 -8.06 -18.03 -31.15
CA GLU A 570 -7.73 -19.35 -31.68
C GLU A 570 -6.39 -19.86 -31.12
N ASP A 571 -6.10 -21.14 -31.34
CA ASP A 571 -4.83 -21.72 -30.90
C ASP A 571 -3.68 -20.96 -31.53
N ASN A 572 -2.68 -20.62 -30.70
CA ASN A 572 -1.49 -19.86 -31.07
C ASN A 572 -1.69 -18.36 -31.23
N ASP A 573 -2.87 -17.85 -30.93
CA ASP A 573 -3.08 -16.41 -30.77
C ASP A 573 -2.30 -15.85 -29.58
N LYS A 574 -2.27 -14.52 -29.52
CA LYS A 574 -1.70 -13.78 -28.41
C LYS A 574 -2.80 -13.18 -27.54
N ILE A 575 -2.63 -13.33 -26.24
CA ILE A 575 -3.40 -12.64 -25.23
C ILE A 575 -2.49 -11.75 -24.40
N ASP A 576 -3.09 -10.72 -23.80
CA ASP A 576 -2.43 -9.93 -22.78
C ASP A 576 -2.99 -10.31 -21.42
N ILE A 577 -2.09 -10.61 -20.49
CA ILE A 577 -2.37 -11.01 -19.12
C ILE A 577 -1.92 -9.87 -18.22
N SER A 578 -2.85 -9.33 -17.44
CA SER A 578 -2.58 -8.24 -16.50
C SER A 578 -2.74 -8.72 -15.06
N TYR A 579 -1.77 -8.37 -14.22
CA TYR A 579 -1.80 -8.53 -12.77
C TYR A 579 -1.22 -7.26 -12.12
N ASN A 580 -1.97 -6.66 -11.20
CA ASN A 580 -1.68 -5.33 -10.66
C ASN A 580 -1.47 -4.29 -11.80
N GLU A 581 -0.29 -3.66 -11.85
CA GLU A 581 0.08 -2.65 -12.85
C GLU A 581 0.82 -3.26 -14.06
N LYS A 582 1.20 -4.55 -13.99
CA LYS A 582 1.98 -5.20 -15.05
C LYS A 582 1.07 -5.91 -16.03
N THR A 583 1.44 -5.82 -17.30
CA THR A 583 0.81 -6.58 -18.38
C THR A 583 1.89 -7.27 -19.20
N ILE A 584 1.65 -8.53 -19.54
CA ILE A 584 2.53 -9.33 -20.40
C ILE A 584 1.71 -9.98 -21.52
N THR A 585 2.29 -10.04 -22.71
CA THR A 585 1.71 -10.78 -23.82
C THR A 585 2.22 -12.22 -23.82
N ALA A 586 1.31 -13.19 -23.94
CA ALA A 586 1.62 -14.62 -23.99
C ALA A 586 0.88 -15.30 -25.14
N ARG A 587 1.40 -16.45 -25.59
CA ARG A 587 0.74 -17.32 -26.57
C ARG A 587 -0.27 -18.20 -25.85
N ILE A 588 -1.48 -18.33 -26.39
CA ILE A 588 -2.56 -19.15 -25.83
C ILE A 588 -2.78 -20.45 -26.60
N LEU A 589 -3.14 -21.51 -25.88
CA LEU A 589 -3.61 -22.79 -26.41
C LEU A 589 -4.83 -23.29 -25.64
N THR A 590 -5.63 -24.13 -26.29
CA THR A 590 -6.75 -24.84 -25.68
C THR A 590 -6.26 -26.02 -24.83
N ASP A 591 -6.93 -26.25 -23.70
CA ASP A 591 -6.94 -27.52 -22.98
C ASP A 591 -8.37 -27.85 -22.53
N ASP A 592 -8.93 -28.94 -23.08
CA ASP A 592 -10.31 -29.37 -22.82
C ASP A 592 -10.52 -29.85 -21.38
N ASN A 593 -9.45 -30.17 -20.64
CA ASN A 593 -9.54 -30.53 -19.21
C ASN A 593 -9.48 -29.30 -18.29
N CYS A 594 -9.15 -28.13 -18.84
CA CYS A 594 -9.05 -26.90 -18.07
C CYS A 594 -10.44 -26.37 -17.70
N LEU A 595 -10.61 -25.89 -16.47
CA LEU A 595 -11.88 -25.33 -16.01
C LEU A 595 -12.08 -23.91 -16.55
N ASP A 596 -13.34 -23.52 -16.78
CA ASP A 596 -13.74 -22.22 -17.36
C ASP A 596 -13.42 -20.98 -16.51
N TYR A 597 -12.74 -21.15 -15.38
CA TYR A 597 -12.30 -20.07 -14.51
C TYR A 597 -10.80 -20.16 -14.20
N ILE A 598 -10.07 -21.05 -14.86
CA ILE A 598 -8.64 -21.29 -14.66
C ILE A 598 -7.85 -20.85 -15.90
N ILE A 599 -6.65 -20.34 -15.66
CA ILE A 599 -5.58 -20.21 -16.66
C ILE A 599 -4.35 -20.94 -16.14
N GLU A 600 -3.87 -21.92 -16.89
CA GLU A 600 -2.59 -22.56 -16.61
C GLU A 600 -1.48 -21.67 -17.11
N MET A 601 -0.63 -21.20 -16.20
CA MET A 601 0.34 -20.17 -16.52
C MET A 601 1.76 -20.55 -16.07
N PRO A 602 2.75 -20.50 -16.95
CA PRO A 602 4.16 -20.71 -16.64
C PRO A 602 4.71 -19.89 -15.48
N ALA A 603 5.63 -20.48 -14.71
CA ALA A 603 6.38 -19.82 -13.65
C ALA A 603 7.17 -18.60 -14.17
N THR A 604 7.70 -18.69 -15.39
CA THR A 604 8.44 -17.60 -16.05
C THR A 604 7.56 -16.38 -16.30
N ILE A 605 6.29 -16.58 -16.69
CA ILE A 605 5.30 -15.52 -16.89
C ILE A 605 4.86 -14.94 -15.55
N ARG A 606 4.53 -15.80 -14.57
CA ARG A 606 4.18 -15.38 -13.20
C ARG A 606 5.25 -14.48 -12.60
N LYS A 607 6.53 -14.84 -12.76
CA LYS A 607 7.67 -14.04 -12.28
C LYS A 607 7.75 -12.67 -12.96
N LYS A 608 7.50 -12.57 -14.27
CA LYS A 608 7.48 -11.29 -15.01
C LYS A 608 6.34 -10.38 -14.55
N LEU A 609 5.23 -10.96 -14.10
CA LEU A 609 4.07 -10.26 -13.53
C LEU A 609 4.23 -9.93 -12.02
N ASP A 610 5.38 -10.22 -11.41
CA ASP A 610 5.62 -10.11 -9.96
C ASP A 610 4.63 -10.92 -9.10
N MET A 611 4.15 -12.06 -9.61
CA MET A 611 3.25 -12.94 -8.87
C MET A 611 4.04 -13.85 -7.92
N ASN A 612 3.51 -14.02 -6.71
CA ASN A 612 4.15 -14.77 -5.63
C ASN A 612 3.74 -16.26 -5.58
N GLY A 613 2.80 -16.67 -6.42
CA GLY A 613 2.25 -18.03 -6.42
C GLY A 613 1.08 -18.16 -7.40
N ILE A 614 0.33 -19.26 -7.23
CA ILE A 614 -0.85 -19.59 -8.05
C ILE A 614 -2.17 -19.04 -7.49
N GLY A 615 -2.20 -18.61 -6.22
CA GLY A 615 -3.37 -17.99 -5.58
C GLY A 615 -3.65 -16.55 -6.04
N CYS A 616 -3.69 -16.31 -7.35
CA CYS A 616 -3.89 -14.98 -7.93
C CYS A 616 -4.97 -15.00 -9.02
N ILE A 617 -5.74 -13.91 -9.10
CA ILE A 617 -6.70 -13.68 -10.18
C ILE A 617 -6.08 -12.70 -11.15
N VAL A 618 -6.04 -13.05 -12.43
CA VAL A 618 -5.47 -12.24 -13.51
C VAL A 618 -6.56 -11.79 -14.46
N LYS A 619 -6.39 -10.60 -15.05
CA LYS A 619 -7.24 -10.12 -16.13
C LYS A 619 -6.63 -10.57 -17.45
N VAL A 620 -7.33 -11.38 -18.20
CA VAL A 620 -6.91 -11.85 -19.53
C VAL A 620 -7.73 -11.12 -20.57
N LYS A 621 -7.07 -10.50 -21.54
CA LYS A 621 -7.71 -9.84 -22.68
C LYS A 621 -7.12 -10.34 -23.99
N ARG A 622 -7.93 -10.40 -25.05
CA ARG A 622 -7.41 -10.68 -26.39
C ARG A 622 -6.44 -9.57 -26.80
N ASN A 623 -5.32 -9.90 -27.44
CA ASN A 623 -4.39 -8.89 -27.93
C ASN A 623 -4.95 -8.26 -29.22
N MET A 624 -5.55 -7.08 -29.10
CA MET A 624 -6.24 -6.43 -30.22
C MET A 624 -5.28 -6.00 -31.34
N GLU A 625 -4.05 -5.59 -30.99
CA GLU A 625 -3.04 -5.18 -31.98
C GLU A 625 -2.58 -6.37 -32.82
N TYR A 626 -2.33 -7.52 -32.18
CA TYR A 626 -1.97 -8.76 -32.85
C TYR A 626 -3.09 -9.21 -33.79
N ASN A 627 -4.34 -9.22 -33.32
CA ASN A 627 -5.50 -9.57 -34.14
C ASN A 627 -5.64 -8.63 -35.33
N PHE A 628 -5.56 -7.31 -35.09
CA PHE A 628 -5.61 -6.33 -36.17
C PHE A 628 -4.52 -6.58 -37.22
N LYS A 629 -3.27 -6.82 -36.80
CA LYS A 629 -2.15 -7.09 -37.72
C LYS A 629 -2.32 -8.39 -38.49
N ARG A 630 -2.63 -9.51 -37.81
CA ARG A 630 -2.81 -10.85 -38.40
C ARG A 630 -3.85 -10.80 -39.52
N HIS A 631 -5.01 -10.21 -39.24
CA HIS A 631 -6.12 -10.14 -40.19
C HIS A 631 -5.99 -9.00 -41.20
N SER A 632 -5.22 -7.94 -40.92
CA SER A 632 -4.86 -6.96 -41.97
C SER A 632 -3.95 -7.58 -43.03
N ILE A 633 -3.00 -8.43 -42.62
CA ILE A 633 -2.07 -9.11 -43.55
C ILE A 633 -2.83 -10.04 -44.49
N SER A 634 -3.81 -10.81 -43.99
CA SER A 634 -4.62 -11.69 -44.84
C SER A 634 -5.45 -10.93 -45.87
N GLN A 635 -5.65 -9.62 -45.67
CA GLN A 635 -6.47 -8.75 -46.51
C GLN A 635 -5.65 -7.83 -47.43
N GLY A 636 -4.33 -8.06 -47.50
CA GLY A 636 -3.42 -7.27 -48.33
C GLY A 636 -3.84 -7.17 -49.80
N ILE A 637 -4.42 -8.23 -50.37
CA ILE A 637 -4.93 -8.24 -51.76
C ILE A 637 -6.14 -7.32 -51.91
N THR A 638 -7.07 -7.34 -50.95
CA THR A 638 -8.26 -6.48 -50.93
C THR A 638 -7.86 -5.00 -50.86
N PHE A 639 -6.82 -4.68 -50.08
CA PHE A 639 -6.28 -3.31 -50.02
C PHE A 639 -5.62 -2.89 -51.33
N LEU A 640 -4.80 -3.75 -51.92
CA LEU A 640 -4.16 -3.48 -53.20
C LEU A 640 -5.20 -3.25 -54.30
N GLY A 641 -6.24 -4.10 -54.36
CA GLY A 641 -7.35 -3.95 -55.29
C GLY A 641 -8.06 -2.61 -55.13
N THR A 642 -8.36 -2.20 -53.89
CA THR A 642 -8.99 -0.90 -53.61
C THR A 642 -8.13 0.27 -54.10
N VAL A 643 -6.82 0.23 -53.85
CA VAL A 643 -5.90 1.29 -54.28
C VAL A 643 -5.83 1.36 -55.82
N ILE A 644 -5.77 0.20 -56.50
CA ILE A 644 -5.79 0.14 -57.97
C ILE A 644 -7.10 0.71 -58.52
N THR A 645 -8.24 0.30 -57.96
CA THR A 645 -9.56 0.80 -58.39
C THR A 645 -9.67 2.32 -58.21
N VAL A 646 -9.18 2.89 -57.10
CA VAL A 646 -9.18 4.35 -56.92
C VAL A 646 -8.17 5.04 -57.84
N ALA A 647 -7.04 4.40 -58.15
CA ALA A 647 -6.05 4.92 -59.07
C ALA A 647 -6.58 5.05 -60.51
N GLU A 648 -7.48 4.17 -60.94
CA GLU A 648 -8.11 4.18 -62.27
C GLU A 648 -9.22 5.23 -62.43
N LEU A 649 -9.68 5.87 -61.36
CA LEU A 649 -10.73 6.90 -61.43
C LEU A 649 -10.24 8.15 -62.19
N ASN A 650 -11.10 8.72 -63.03
CA ASN A 650 -10.86 9.99 -63.72
C ASN A 650 -11.10 11.20 -62.78
N CYS A 651 -10.29 11.34 -61.74
CA CYS A 651 -10.30 12.48 -60.81
C CYS A 651 -8.89 12.93 -60.41
N SER A 652 -8.78 14.08 -59.75
CA SER A 652 -7.48 14.63 -59.33
C SER A 652 -6.79 13.77 -58.26
N LEU A 653 -5.46 13.83 -58.18
CA LEU A 653 -4.66 13.13 -57.17
C LEU A 653 -5.13 13.43 -55.73
N PHE A 654 -5.52 14.68 -55.46
CA PHE A 654 -6.05 15.07 -54.15
C PHE A 654 -7.37 14.35 -53.83
N ILE A 655 -8.28 14.25 -54.80
CA ILE A 655 -9.55 13.53 -54.63
C ILE A 655 -9.30 12.03 -54.46
N LYS A 656 -8.38 11.43 -55.23
CA LYS A 656 -7.98 10.02 -55.06
C LYS A 656 -7.46 9.74 -53.66
N PHE A 657 -6.58 10.60 -53.15
CA PHE A 657 -6.04 10.48 -51.80
C PHE A 657 -7.14 10.58 -50.73
N LEU A 658 -8.06 11.53 -50.88
CA LEU A 658 -9.17 11.73 -49.96
C LEU A 658 -10.16 10.55 -49.98
N LEU A 659 -10.41 9.98 -51.16
CA LEU A 659 -11.21 8.77 -51.32
C LEU A 659 -10.57 7.56 -50.63
N ILE A 660 -9.25 7.36 -50.78
CA ILE A 660 -8.54 6.28 -50.08
C ILE A 660 -8.66 6.45 -48.56
N ILE A 661 -8.43 7.66 -48.04
CA ILE A 661 -8.55 7.94 -46.60
C ILE A 661 -9.96 7.68 -46.06
N LEU A 662 -11.00 7.90 -46.86
CA LEU A 662 -12.39 7.76 -46.43
C LEU A 662 -12.92 6.32 -46.58
N ILE A 663 -12.57 5.66 -47.69
CA ILE A 663 -13.04 4.30 -48.01
C ILE A 663 -12.28 3.25 -47.19
N PHE A 664 -10.98 3.45 -46.97
CA PHE A 664 -10.13 2.44 -46.32
C PHE A 664 -10.59 2.11 -44.88
N PRO A 665 -10.92 3.08 -44.01
CA PRO A 665 -11.55 2.81 -42.71
C PRO A 665 -12.86 2.03 -42.80
N LEU A 666 -13.72 2.31 -43.79
CA LEU A 666 -14.99 1.62 -43.96
C LEU A 666 -14.80 0.17 -44.40
N ILE A 667 -13.88 -0.07 -45.33
CA ILE A 667 -13.50 -1.42 -45.78
C ILE A 667 -12.90 -2.21 -44.62
N LEU A 668 -11.94 -1.63 -43.88
CA LEU A 668 -11.40 -2.25 -42.68
C LEU A 668 -12.52 -2.61 -41.71
N TRP A 669 -13.44 -1.68 -41.46
CA TRP A 669 -14.57 -1.94 -40.57
C TRP A 669 -15.40 -3.12 -41.08
N TRP A 670 -15.76 -3.19 -42.36
CA TRP A 670 -16.51 -4.34 -42.88
C TRP A 670 -15.74 -5.66 -42.73
N ILE A 671 -14.48 -5.67 -43.14
CA ILE A 671 -13.59 -6.85 -43.10
C ILE A 671 -13.51 -7.43 -41.69
N PHE A 672 -13.32 -6.58 -40.68
CA PHE A 672 -13.21 -7.03 -39.30
C PHE A 672 -14.56 -7.36 -38.64
N ASN A 673 -15.66 -7.43 -39.38
CA ASN A 673 -16.97 -7.73 -38.81
C ASN A 673 -17.02 -9.12 -38.15
N GLU A 674 -16.42 -10.13 -38.78
CA GLU A 674 -16.33 -11.47 -38.20
C GLU A 674 -15.59 -11.44 -36.85
N GLU A 675 -14.46 -10.73 -36.80
CA GLU A 675 -13.66 -10.58 -35.58
C GLU A 675 -14.38 -9.84 -34.46
N ARG A 676 -15.24 -8.86 -34.79
CA ARG A 676 -16.09 -8.18 -33.80
C ARG A 676 -17.23 -9.04 -33.30
N ILE A 677 -17.81 -9.86 -34.16
CA ILE A 677 -18.93 -10.74 -33.79
C ILE A 677 -18.47 -11.82 -32.80
N LYS A 678 -17.22 -12.30 -32.92
CA LYS A 678 -16.62 -13.27 -31.98
C LYS A 678 -16.66 -12.82 -30.50
N VAL A 679 -16.78 -11.52 -30.22
CA VAL A 679 -16.67 -10.94 -28.87
C VAL A 679 -17.89 -10.13 -28.43
N LYS A 680 -19.01 -10.28 -29.12
CA LYS A 680 -20.31 -9.73 -28.70
C LYS A 680 -21.14 -10.84 -28.09
#